data_AF-V4LXK9-F1
#
_entry.id   AF-V4LXK9-F1
#
_cell.length_a   1.000
_cell.length_b   1.000
_cell.length_c   1.000
_cell.angle_alpha   90.00
_cell.angle_beta   90.00
_cell.angle_gamma   90.00
#
_symmetry.space_group_name_H-M   'P 1'
#
loop_
_entity.id
_entity.type
_entity.pdbx_description
1 polymer ?
#
loop_
_entity_poly.entity_id
_entity_poly.type
_entity_poly.pdbx_seq_one_letter_code
_entity_poly.pdbx_strand_id
1 'polypeptide(L)'
;MVEEREEHNNKLITEEEEEDAAAMATADSELVEEIVADVREKLDLTCKIGVYSRLMKIENLIRKQPLGIRSLGIWGMGGIGKTTLAEAAFKELSCEFDVSCFIKDFDKDFQDKGAYGLLVKHLRKQLGLGSHVTRLSLLIETLRHKRVLVVLDDVRKPLGATIFLSEFDWLGSGSLIIITSRDRQALVQCQVNEIYEVQGLNKHEALQLFSRCAFRKDVADEKLMELSMKFVDYSDGNPLALCIYGEELVGKTQSEMESVVRNLKIRLPDKILNELKRSYDALGANVDNVMQFLAGCGFFPRVGIDLLVDKSLVTILGNRVQLHNLIYDVGLQIIKDPTEEIEMAYRFVDASNIQSLVENEIGEAAPVPGNEDIKAICLDTSNLDFKGHIAFQNMHDLRSLKISSSDLIKDSQICLPGESQSLPPELRLLHWKYYPLQSFPQDFDAQYLVELNMTCSKLRKLWGGTKNLKVLKRITLSHSLQLVNVDELQYSRTIELINLQGCSGLQSFPDMGQSQHLRVVNLATCINIKSFPKVPPSIKKLHLQGTGIGELFHLEGSTNQVNVSFSDQDLGKLVFMNLKDCSSLRSLPDMVNFNSLEVLNLSGCSELEEIQGFPKNLKRLSLAKTATREIPSSLCHHFSKLVVLDMEDCKRLTNLPIGMCNMKSLALLKLSGCSELDNIQDLPRNLKELYLGGTAVKALRSPLLENLSELVILSLENCKRLQHLPTGMSKLKSLVTLKLSGCSELETIPDLPQNLKELFLVGTAIRYLPSSIGYLAELDTLDLKNCKRLRHLPMEMQDLLPLNVLDLSNCSELELIPGSLPKTRDLRISLTAMPLQAKLPYSFSRFYAHIVTLSLSKAGLKYIPEEIRWMPSLKTLDLSGNGFRNVPISIKELSKLVILRLRYCKNLIDLPLLPRSLQVLNAHGCSSLRSTSLEFKQLPRYYTFSNCFFLPPCKVFTQALDNIIEYMAARQRQQNLENALAFSLCLRSPRSRISKLNLQTGSSVMIRLDPYSRSMVMSFAILVEVSFSKEFNDAAGLGFKCVCKWSDEKGHAHSLENSFHCWAPGEAIPKIKKDHMFVFFDLKMHRRIFEDDVSGSGILADLFVFELIPVNKEEKTCMVTKCGVYVIFDVVGNPSRNATTRLSSSINPDDEEVKTRLR
;
A
#
# COMPACT_ATOMS: atom_id res chain seq x y z
N MET A 1 -4.34 -28.95 -52.07
CA MET A 1 -4.00 -27.50 -52.04
C MET A 1 -5.09 -26.61 -51.41
N VAL A 2 -6.36 -26.65 -51.80
CA VAL A 2 -7.43 -25.89 -51.09
C VAL A 2 -7.94 -26.69 -49.88
N GLU A 3 -8.17 -27.99 -50.04
CA GLU A 3 -8.56 -28.88 -48.93
C GLU A 3 -7.45 -29.02 -47.85
N GLU A 4 -6.17 -29.13 -48.25
CA GLU A 4 -5.05 -29.11 -47.28
C GLU A 4 -4.89 -27.78 -46.52
N ARG A 5 -5.39 -26.66 -47.08
CA ARG A 5 -5.37 -25.35 -46.40
C ARG A 5 -6.52 -25.21 -45.40
N GLU A 6 -7.68 -25.78 -45.70
CA GLU A 6 -8.80 -25.83 -44.76
C GLU A 6 -8.52 -26.81 -43.62
N GLU A 7 -7.86 -27.93 -43.89
CA GLU A 7 -7.47 -28.90 -42.86
C GLU A 7 -6.36 -28.35 -41.94
N HIS A 8 -5.43 -27.54 -42.48
CA HIS A 8 -4.41 -26.85 -41.68
C HIS A 8 -4.99 -25.68 -40.86
N ASN A 9 -5.93 -24.92 -41.42
CA ASN A 9 -6.61 -23.83 -40.69
C ASN A 9 -7.54 -24.35 -39.59
N ASN A 10 -8.27 -25.44 -39.83
CA ASN A 10 -9.11 -26.04 -38.79
C ASN A 10 -8.28 -26.62 -37.64
N LYS A 11 -7.06 -27.12 -37.92
CA LYS A 11 -6.13 -27.61 -36.90
C LYS A 11 -5.54 -26.49 -36.05
N LEU A 12 -5.23 -25.34 -36.65
CA LEU A 12 -4.76 -24.12 -35.96
C LEU A 12 -5.85 -23.50 -35.08
N ILE A 13 -7.11 -23.50 -35.54
CA ILE A 13 -8.25 -22.97 -34.77
C ILE A 13 -8.55 -23.85 -33.54
N THR A 14 -8.42 -25.18 -33.67
CA THR A 14 -8.58 -26.09 -32.53
C THR A 14 -7.44 -26.00 -31.52
N GLU A 15 -6.21 -25.70 -31.96
CA GLU A 15 -5.06 -25.48 -31.07
C GLU A 15 -5.16 -24.13 -30.33
N GLU A 16 -5.66 -23.06 -30.97
CA GLU A 16 -5.92 -21.76 -30.33
C GLU A 16 -7.10 -21.80 -29.33
N GLU A 17 -8.19 -22.51 -29.65
CA GLU A 17 -9.33 -22.68 -28.73
C GLU A 17 -8.99 -23.55 -27.50
N GLU A 18 -8.08 -24.54 -27.64
CA GLU A 18 -7.55 -25.31 -26.50
C GLU A 18 -6.56 -24.50 -25.64
N GLU A 19 -5.75 -23.63 -26.23
CA GLU A 19 -4.86 -22.71 -25.49
C GLU A 19 -5.64 -21.66 -24.68
N ASP A 20 -6.69 -21.06 -25.26
CA ASP A 20 -7.53 -20.06 -24.57
C ASP A 20 -8.40 -20.68 -23.46
N ALA A 21 -8.91 -21.90 -23.65
CA ALA A 21 -9.62 -22.65 -22.61
C ALA A 21 -8.68 -23.09 -21.47
N ALA A 22 -7.43 -23.47 -21.79
CA ALA A 22 -6.40 -23.76 -20.80
C ALA A 22 -5.99 -22.50 -20.01
N ALA A 23 -5.88 -21.34 -20.68
CA ALA A 23 -5.57 -20.06 -20.04
C ALA A 23 -6.67 -19.59 -19.07
N MET A 24 -7.95 -19.78 -19.43
CA MET A 24 -9.09 -19.42 -18.58
C MET A 24 -9.22 -20.35 -17.36
N ALA A 25 -8.98 -21.65 -17.54
CA ALA A 25 -8.94 -22.63 -16.44
C ALA A 25 -7.75 -22.38 -15.49
N THR A 26 -6.61 -21.88 -16.00
CA THR A 26 -5.47 -21.52 -15.15
C THR A 26 -5.72 -20.28 -14.30
N ALA A 27 -6.48 -19.30 -14.78
CA ALA A 27 -6.79 -18.08 -14.02
C ALA A 27 -7.73 -18.35 -12.82
N ASP A 28 -8.75 -19.18 -13.01
CA ASP A 28 -9.63 -19.60 -11.90
C ASP A 28 -8.89 -20.51 -10.91
N SER A 29 -7.98 -21.37 -11.38
CA SER A 29 -7.12 -22.19 -10.53
C SER A 29 -6.16 -21.34 -9.69
N GLU A 30 -5.53 -20.32 -10.27
CA GLU A 30 -4.61 -19.42 -9.56
C GLU A 30 -5.32 -18.64 -8.45
N LEU A 31 -6.57 -18.22 -8.68
CA LEU A 31 -7.36 -17.45 -7.71
C LEU A 31 -7.86 -18.32 -6.55
N VAL A 32 -8.26 -19.56 -6.85
CA VAL A 32 -8.58 -20.56 -5.82
C VAL A 32 -7.33 -20.95 -5.01
N GLU A 33 -6.18 -21.11 -5.67
CA GLU A 33 -4.90 -21.38 -5.03
C GLU A 33 -4.44 -20.23 -4.12
N GLU A 34 -4.65 -18.97 -4.51
CA GLU A 34 -4.35 -17.79 -3.69
C GLU A 34 -5.24 -17.71 -2.44
N ILE A 35 -6.54 -18.01 -2.58
CA ILE A 35 -7.49 -18.09 -1.45
C ILE A 35 -7.11 -19.23 -0.51
N VAL A 36 -6.75 -20.41 -1.03
CA VAL A 36 -6.31 -21.55 -0.22
C VAL A 36 -5.02 -21.22 0.54
N ALA A 37 -4.08 -20.51 -0.09
CA ALA A 37 -2.86 -20.05 0.55
C ALA A 37 -3.15 -19.06 1.71
N ASP A 38 -3.98 -18.04 1.48
CA ASP A 38 -4.37 -17.04 2.50
C ASP A 38 -5.14 -17.69 3.68
N VAL A 39 -6.03 -18.64 3.39
CA VAL A 39 -6.78 -19.38 4.41
C VAL A 39 -5.87 -20.28 5.24
N ARG A 40 -4.94 -21.03 4.61
CA ARG A 40 -3.97 -21.87 5.33
C ARG A 40 -3.01 -21.04 6.18
N GLU A 41 -2.58 -19.89 5.68
CA GLU A 41 -1.69 -18.97 6.40
C GLU A 41 -2.36 -18.38 7.65
N LYS A 42 -3.70 -18.19 7.62
CA LYS A 42 -4.49 -17.78 8.79
C LYS A 42 -4.81 -18.91 9.77
N LEU A 43 -4.75 -20.17 9.33
CA LEU A 43 -5.05 -21.35 10.15
C LEU A 43 -3.82 -21.94 10.87
N ASP A 44 -2.62 -21.62 10.42
CA ASP A 44 -1.38 -22.16 11.00
C ASP A 44 -0.89 -21.33 12.20
N LEU A 45 -0.97 -21.94 13.40
CA LEU A 45 -0.49 -21.37 14.68
C LEU A 45 1.05 -21.35 14.79
N THR A 46 1.77 -21.83 13.77
CA THR A 46 3.24 -21.82 13.73
C THR A 46 3.76 -20.71 12.83
N CYS A 47 4.57 -19.79 13.36
CA CYS A 47 5.03 -18.55 12.72
C CYS A 47 5.75 -18.72 11.35
N LYS A 48 5.00 -18.95 10.26
CA LYS A 48 5.53 -19.13 8.89
C LYS A 48 4.93 -18.14 7.89
N ILE A 49 5.03 -16.85 8.21
CA ILE A 49 4.53 -15.75 7.40
C ILE A 49 5.27 -15.72 6.05
N GLY A 50 4.52 -15.63 4.94
CA GLY A 50 5.03 -15.55 3.58
C GLY A 50 5.56 -16.86 2.99
N VAL A 51 5.48 -18.00 3.71
CA VAL A 51 6.03 -19.27 3.22
C VAL A 51 5.12 -19.92 2.17
N TYR A 52 3.81 -19.99 2.43
CA TYR A 52 2.86 -20.71 1.57
C TYR A 52 2.70 -20.06 0.19
N SER A 53 2.69 -18.72 0.10
CA SER A 53 2.63 -18.01 -1.18
C SER A 53 3.82 -18.34 -2.11
N ARG A 54 5.00 -18.57 -1.53
CA ARG A 54 6.22 -18.98 -2.25
C ARG A 54 6.21 -20.47 -2.58
N LEU A 55 5.59 -21.28 -1.73
CA LEU A 55 5.46 -22.72 -1.93
C LEU A 55 4.54 -23.05 -3.11
N MET A 56 3.44 -22.32 -3.29
CA MET A 56 2.56 -22.47 -4.46
C MET A 56 3.32 -22.22 -5.78
N LYS A 57 4.21 -21.22 -5.81
CA LYS A 57 5.07 -20.97 -6.98
C LYS A 57 6.01 -22.14 -7.26
N ILE A 58 6.55 -22.76 -6.21
CA ILE A 58 7.39 -23.96 -6.31
C ILE A 58 6.58 -25.13 -6.86
N GLU A 59 5.37 -25.38 -6.35
CA GLU A 59 4.51 -26.45 -6.85
C GLU A 59 4.18 -26.27 -8.33
N ASN A 60 3.86 -25.05 -8.76
CA ASN A 60 3.58 -24.75 -10.15
C ASN A 60 4.82 -24.93 -11.06
N LEU A 61 6.03 -24.60 -10.59
CA LEU A 61 7.26 -24.90 -11.32
C LEU A 61 7.51 -26.41 -11.43
N ILE A 62 7.22 -27.18 -10.38
CA ILE A 62 7.37 -28.65 -10.38
C ILE A 62 6.35 -29.31 -11.31
N ARG A 63 5.11 -28.80 -11.39
CA ARG A 63 4.04 -29.33 -12.26
C ARG A 63 4.32 -29.10 -13.74
N LYS A 64 5.04 -28.03 -14.11
CA LYS A 64 5.40 -27.72 -15.51
C LYS A 64 6.50 -28.63 -16.08
N GLN A 65 7.23 -29.36 -15.23
CA GLN A 65 8.32 -30.23 -15.69
C GLN A 65 7.78 -31.54 -16.30
N PRO A 66 8.44 -32.08 -17.34
CA PRO A 66 8.02 -33.30 -18.01
C PRO A 66 8.03 -34.52 -17.06
N LEU A 67 7.21 -35.53 -17.39
CA LEU A 67 7.14 -36.80 -16.66
C LEU A 67 8.50 -37.52 -16.72
N GLY A 68 9.15 -37.67 -15.57
CA GLY A 68 10.51 -38.20 -15.43
C GLY A 68 11.09 -37.93 -14.04
N ILE A 69 12.42 -37.83 -13.93
CA ILE A 69 13.08 -37.30 -12.72
C ILE A 69 13.04 -35.77 -12.82
N ARG A 70 12.32 -35.15 -11.89
CA ARG A 70 12.17 -33.69 -11.81
C ARG A 70 13.19 -33.11 -10.85
N SER A 71 13.69 -31.92 -11.12
CA SER A 71 14.63 -31.24 -10.24
C SER A 71 14.43 -29.72 -10.19
N LEU A 72 14.57 -29.15 -9.00
CA LEU A 72 14.36 -27.74 -8.73
C LEU A 72 15.51 -27.19 -7.87
N GLY A 73 16.17 -26.14 -8.35
CA GLY A 73 17.11 -25.35 -7.57
C GLY A 73 16.40 -24.18 -6.86
N ILE A 74 16.60 -24.01 -5.56
CA ILE A 74 16.14 -22.84 -4.80
C ILE A 74 17.35 -21.97 -4.48
N TRP A 75 17.35 -20.74 -5.01
CA TRP A 75 18.48 -19.81 -4.99
C TRP A 75 18.13 -18.48 -4.30
N GLY A 76 19.12 -17.80 -3.71
CA GLY A 76 18.95 -16.48 -3.12
C GLY A 76 19.87 -16.18 -1.93
N MET A 77 19.78 -14.96 -1.41
CA MET A 77 20.64 -14.41 -0.35
C MET A 77 20.63 -15.25 0.95
N GLY A 78 21.73 -15.20 1.71
CA GLY A 78 21.79 -15.79 3.07
C GLY A 78 20.67 -15.25 3.98
N GLY A 79 20.04 -16.13 4.76
CA GLY A 79 18.93 -15.75 5.65
C GLY A 79 17.57 -15.49 4.99
N ILE A 80 17.45 -15.51 3.65
CA ILE A 80 16.20 -15.18 2.92
C ILE A 80 15.06 -16.22 3.09
N GLY A 81 15.35 -17.38 3.69
CA GLY A 81 14.35 -18.43 3.95
C GLY A 81 14.39 -19.65 3.04
N LYS A 82 15.47 -19.87 2.27
CA LYS A 82 15.62 -21.06 1.38
C LYS A 82 15.41 -22.39 2.10
N THR A 83 16.14 -22.63 3.20
CA THR A 83 16.00 -23.83 4.03
C THR A 83 14.58 -23.98 4.57
N THR A 84 13.97 -22.90 5.04
CA THR A 84 12.58 -22.90 5.56
C THR A 84 11.57 -23.28 4.48
N LEU A 85 11.78 -22.78 3.26
CA LEU A 85 10.94 -23.07 2.11
C LEU A 85 11.10 -24.52 1.63
N ALA A 86 12.34 -25.02 1.60
CA ALA A 86 12.62 -26.43 1.29
C ALA A 86 12.06 -27.38 2.36
N GLU A 87 12.14 -27.03 3.65
CA GLU A 87 11.53 -27.80 4.75
C GLU A 87 9.99 -27.81 4.65
N ALA A 88 9.38 -26.69 4.24
CA ALA A 88 7.94 -26.62 4.02
C ALA A 88 7.51 -27.48 2.83
N ALA A 89 8.20 -27.36 1.69
CA ALA A 89 7.95 -28.19 0.51
C ALA A 89 8.14 -29.68 0.81
N PHE A 90 9.17 -30.03 1.59
CA PHE A 90 9.39 -31.41 2.02
C PHE A 90 8.23 -31.95 2.85
N LYS A 91 7.74 -31.17 3.82
CA LYS A 91 6.62 -31.59 4.68
C LYS A 91 5.35 -31.81 3.88
N GLU A 92 5.04 -30.91 2.95
CA GLU A 92 3.83 -30.98 2.12
C GLU A 92 3.88 -32.12 1.11
N LEU A 93 5.00 -32.24 0.38
CA LEU A 93 5.13 -33.21 -0.71
C LEU A 93 5.48 -34.62 -0.23
N SER A 94 6.06 -34.79 0.96
CA SER A 94 6.58 -36.10 1.42
C SER A 94 5.56 -37.24 1.37
N CYS A 95 4.27 -36.94 1.58
CA CYS A 95 3.20 -37.94 1.56
C CYS A 95 2.86 -38.47 0.15
N GLU A 96 3.28 -37.76 -0.90
CA GLU A 96 3.01 -38.14 -2.29
C GLU A 96 4.05 -39.11 -2.86
N PHE A 97 5.17 -39.31 -2.17
CA PHE A 97 6.33 -40.10 -2.61
C PHE A 97 6.50 -41.36 -1.76
N ASP A 98 7.06 -42.41 -2.36
CA ASP A 98 7.22 -43.70 -1.69
C ASP A 98 8.36 -43.69 -0.67
N VAL A 99 9.34 -42.80 -0.88
CA VAL A 99 10.51 -42.59 -0.01
C VAL A 99 10.87 -41.10 -0.03
N SER A 100 11.21 -40.52 1.11
CA SER A 100 11.56 -39.10 1.19
C SER A 100 12.74 -38.84 2.14
N CYS A 101 13.72 -38.03 1.72
CA CYS A 101 14.84 -37.64 2.56
C CYS A 101 15.18 -36.15 2.48
N PHE A 102 15.54 -35.58 3.63
CA PHE A 102 16.01 -34.21 3.77
C PHE A 102 17.41 -34.21 4.38
N ILE A 103 18.37 -33.62 3.68
CA ILE A 103 19.78 -33.51 4.09
C ILE A 103 20.10 -32.02 4.29
N LYS A 104 20.24 -31.59 5.55
CA LYS A 104 20.25 -30.17 5.95
C LYS A 104 21.55 -29.41 5.67
N ASP A 105 22.70 -30.07 5.72
CA ASP A 105 24.01 -29.49 5.36
C ASP A 105 24.73 -30.51 4.50
N PHE A 106 24.37 -30.52 3.22
CA PHE A 106 24.76 -31.60 2.32
C PHE A 106 26.28 -31.75 2.22
N ASP A 107 27.02 -30.67 1.99
CA ASP A 107 28.47 -30.77 1.80
C ASP A 107 29.18 -31.33 3.03
N LYS A 108 28.73 -30.94 4.24
CA LYS A 108 29.31 -31.42 5.49
C LYS A 108 29.03 -32.91 5.69
N ASP A 109 27.79 -33.33 5.51
CA ASP A 109 27.41 -34.74 5.66
C ASP A 109 28.02 -35.62 4.55
N PHE A 110 28.20 -35.09 3.34
CA PHE A 110 28.86 -35.77 2.23
C PHE A 110 30.37 -35.94 2.48
N GLN A 111 31.05 -34.92 3.02
CA GLN A 111 32.46 -35.05 3.42
C GLN A 111 32.69 -36.10 4.52
N ASP A 112 31.78 -36.19 5.49
CA ASP A 112 31.91 -37.14 6.61
C ASP A 112 31.60 -38.59 6.19
N LYS A 113 30.58 -38.80 5.35
CA LYS A 113 29.99 -40.14 5.12
C LYS A 113 30.08 -40.66 3.69
N GLY A 114 30.41 -39.79 2.73
CA GLY A 114 30.35 -40.10 1.30
C GLY A 114 28.94 -40.39 0.79
N ALA A 115 28.82 -40.66 -0.51
CA ALA A 115 27.52 -40.92 -1.16
C ALA A 115 26.81 -42.16 -0.59
N TYR A 116 27.56 -43.25 -0.40
CA TYR A 116 27.03 -44.50 0.17
C TYR A 116 26.52 -44.32 1.61
N GLY A 117 27.32 -43.70 2.47
CA GLY A 117 26.95 -43.52 3.87
C GLY A 117 25.70 -42.67 4.05
N LEU A 118 25.50 -41.67 3.18
CA LEU A 118 24.29 -40.86 3.11
C LEU A 118 23.05 -41.67 2.71
N LEU A 119 23.13 -42.44 1.61
CA LEU A 119 22.03 -43.29 1.14
C LEU A 119 21.57 -44.26 2.23
N VAL A 120 22.51 -44.93 2.89
CA VAL A 120 22.22 -45.89 3.96
C VAL A 120 21.63 -45.20 5.19
N LYS A 121 22.19 -44.07 5.61
CA LYS A 121 21.73 -43.34 6.81
C LYS A 121 20.27 -42.88 6.67
N HIS A 122 19.88 -42.36 5.50
CA HIS A 122 18.60 -41.69 5.33
C HIS A 122 17.50 -42.59 4.75
N LEU A 123 17.81 -43.54 3.86
CA LEU A 123 16.79 -44.29 3.12
C LEU A 123 16.56 -45.71 3.66
N ARG A 124 17.53 -46.29 4.38
CA ARG A 124 17.45 -47.68 4.85
C ARG A 124 16.28 -47.94 5.80
N LYS A 125 16.03 -47.03 6.75
CA LYS A 125 14.95 -47.20 7.75
C LYS A 125 13.55 -47.11 7.12
N GLN A 126 13.37 -46.28 6.10
CA GLN A 126 12.07 -46.10 5.44
C GLN A 126 11.65 -47.29 4.57
N LEU A 127 12.61 -48.12 4.14
CA LEU A 127 12.36 -49.31 3.32
C LEU A 127 12.07 -50.58 4.14
N GLY A 128 12.06 -50.51 5.48
CA GLY A 128 11.79 -51.68 6.34
C GLY A 128 12.87 -52.77 6.31
N LEU A 129 14.06 -52.47 5.77
CA LEU A 129 15.16 -53.42 5.64
C LEU A 129 15.85 -53.61 6.99
N GLY A 130 15.86 -54.85 7.51
CA GLY A 130 16.51 -55.20 8.78
C GLY A 130 18.01 -54.88 8.83
N SER A 131 18.58 -54.86 10.04
CA SER A 131 20.01 -54.58 10.30
C SER A 131 20.98 -55.50 9.54
N HIS A 132 20.51 -56.63 9.01
CA HIS A 132 21.30 -57.65 8.33
C HIS A 132 21.41 -57.52 6.79
N VAL A 133 20.72 -56.57 6.15
CA VAL A 133 20.89 -56.34 4.70
C VAL A 133 22.17 -55.53 4.45
N THR A 134 23.22 -56.19 4.00
CA THR A 134 24.57 -55.62 3.76
C THR A 134 24.87 -55.30 2.29
N ARG A 135 23.96 -55.61 1.35
CA ARG A 135 24.18 -55.40 -0.09
C ARG A 135 23.56 -54.10 -0.60
N LEU A 136 24.42 -53.12 -0.93
CA LEU A 136 24.09 -51.86 -1.62
C LEU A 136 23.22 -52.08 -2.88
N SER A 137 23.53 -53.13 -3.65
CA SER A 137 22.83 -53.45 -4.89
C SER A 137 21.33 -53.64 -4.69
N LEU A 138 20.92 -54.31 -3.61
CA LEU A 138 19.50 -54.52 -3.30
C LEU A 138 18.79 -53.20 -2.94
N LEU A 139 19.49 -52.29 -2.26
CA LEU A 139 18.94 -50.98 -1.88
C LEU A 139 18.72 -50.11 -3.12
N ILE A 140 19.72 -50.05 -4.02
CA ILE A 140 19.62 -49.32 -5.30
C ILE A 140 18.52 -49.89 -6.18
N GLU A 141 18.47 -51.22 -6.32
CA GLU A 141 17.46 -51.91 -7.15
C GLU A 141 16.04 -51.67 -6.63
N THR A 142 15.86 -51.64 -5.30
CA THR A 142 14.55 -51.31 -4.70
C THR A 142 14.15 -49.84 -4.95
N LEU A 143 15.11 -48.91 -4.89
CA LEU A 143 14.85 -47.48 -5.06
C LEU A 143 14.57 -47.09 -6.51
N ARG A 144 15.17 -47.77 -7.50
CA ARG A 144 14.94 -47.56 -8.94
C ARG A 144 13.48 -47.71 -9.37
N HIS A 145 12.68 -48.46 -8.62
CA HIS A 145 11.26 -48.69 -8.90
C HIS A 145 10.33 -47.85 -8.02
N LYS A 146 10.87 -46.90 -7.24
CA LYS A 146 10.10 -46.04 -6.33
C LYS A 146 10.21 -44.57 -6.72
N ARG A 147 9.17 -43.80 -6.41
CA ARG A 147 9.19 -42.34 -6.49
C ARG A 147 9.84 -41.79 -5.23
N VAL A 148 10.98 -41.12 -5.39
CA VAL A 148 11.77 -40.59 -4.28
C VAL A 148 11.70 -39.06 -4.25
N LEU A 149 11.46 -38.47 -3.08
CA LEU A 149 11.68 -37.06 -2.82
C LEU A 149 13.02 -36.84 -2.10
N VAL A 150 13.92 -36.07 -2.70
CA VAL A 150 15.24 -35.78 -2.14
C VAL A 150 15.42 -34.28 -2.00
N VAL A 151 15.79 -33.82 -0.80
CA VAL A 151 16.16 -32.42 -0.55
C VAL A 151 17.61 -32.32 -0.10
N LEU A 152 18.42 -31.61 -0.89
CA LEU A 152 19.82 -31.29 -0.59
C LEU A 152 19.91 -29.80 -0.20
N ASP A 153 20.02 -29.52 1.09
CA ASP A 153 20.07 -28.15 1.60
C ASP A 153 21.52 -27.64 1.74
N ASP A 154 21.70 -26.35 1.45
CA ASP A 154 22.93 -25.56 1.50
C ASP A 154 24.11 -26.17 0.70
N VAL A 155 23.85 -26.56 -0.55
CA VAL A 155 24.89 -27.07 -1.46
C VAL A 155 25.80 -25.93 -1.93
N ARG A 156 27.08 -25.98 -1.54
CA ARG A 156 28.13 -25.05 -1.94
C ARG A 156 29.07 -25.65 -2.97
N LYS A 157 29.29 -26.97 -2.91
CA LYS A 157 30.19 -27.70 -3.83
C LYS A 157 29.38 -28.62 -4.76
N PRO A 158 29.12 -28.21 -6.01
CA PRO A 158 28.22 -28.94 -6.91
C PRO A 158 28.71 -30.34 -7.28
N LEU A 159 30.03 -30.58 -7.26
CA LEU A 159 30.61 -31.87 -7.56
C LEU A 159 30.09 -32.98 -6.65
N GLY A 160 30.01 -32.73 -5.34
CA GLY A 160 29.52 -33.73 -4.37
C GLY A 160 28.04 -34.07 -4.59
N ALA A 161 27.21 -33.06 -4.87
CA ALA A 161 25.79 -33.25 -5.13
C ALA A 161 25.55 -34.00 -6.44
N THR A 162 26.32 -33.66 -7.48
CA THR A 162 26.27 -34.37 -8.78
C THR A 162 26.63 -35.84 -8.60
N ILE A 163 27.73 -36.14 -7.90
CA ILE A 163 28.15 -37.52 -7.58
C ILE A 163 27.04 -38.25 -6.82
N PHE A 164 26.50 -37.66 -5.75
CA PHE A 164 25.45 -38.29 -4.96
C PHE A 164 24.18 -38.66 -5.77
N LEU A 165 23.80 -37.80 -6.73
CA LEU A 165 22.62 -37.99 -7.56
C LEU A 165 22.86 -38.97 -8.72
N SER A 166 24.07 -38.99 -9.29
CA SER A 166 24.38 -39.77 -10.51
C SER A 166 25.11 -41.09 -10.28
N GLU A 167 25.85 -41.27 -9.19
CA GLU A 167 26.81 -42.39 -9.02
C GLU A 167 26.15 -43.78 -9.03
N PHE A 168 24.87 -43.88 -8.64
CA PHE A 168 24.20 -45.17 -8.47
C PHE A 168 22.92 -45.35 -9.31
N ASP A 169 22.50 -44.33 -10.07
CA ASP A 169 21.21 -44.30 -10.80
C ASP A 169 20.06 -44.85 -9.96
N TRP A 170 19.95 -44.38 -8.72
CA TRP A 170 19.08 -44.96 -7.70
C TRP A 170 17.66 -44.34 -7.68
N LEU A 171 17.45 -43.29 -8.47
CA LEU A 171 16.18 -42.56 -8.56
C LEU A 171 15.27 -43.18 -9.63
N GLY A 172 14.05 -43.58 -9.24
CA GLY A 172 13.04 -44.06 -10.17
C GLY A 172 12.31 -42.93 -10.90
N SER A 173 11.59 -43.29 -11.97
CA SER A 173 10.75 -42.35 -12.71
C SER A 173 9.67 -41.73 -11.80
N GLY A 174 9.44 -40.42 -11.91
CA GLY A 174 8.53 -39.67 -11.05
C GLY A 174 9.17 -39.11 -9.77
N SER A 175 10.47 -39.33 -9.55
CA SER A 175 11.22 -38.75 -8.43
C SER A 175 11.38 -37.23 -8.54
N LEU A 176 11.57 -36.56 -7.41
CA LEU A 176 11.77 -35.12 -7.31
C LEU A 176 13.01 -34.80 -6.47
N ILE A 177 13.89 -33.96 -7.03
CA ILE A 177 15.10 -33.45 -6.37
C ILE A 177 14.92 -31.96 -6.11
N ILE A 178 15.12 -31.52 -4.87
CA ILE A 178 15.16 -30.10 -4.51
C ILE A 178 16.55 -29.79 -3.98
N ILE A 179 17.23 -28.79 -4.55
CA ILE A 179 18.56 -28.38 -4.13
C ILE A 179 18.50 -26.92 -3.72
N THR A 180 18.95 -26.57 -2.51
CA THR A 180 19.09 -25.16 -2.11
C THR A 180 20.55 -24.72 -2.21
N SER A 181 20.77 -23.50 -2.71
CA SER A 181 22.11 -22.90 -2.76
C SER A 181 22.05 -21.37 -2.69
N ARG A 182 23.18 -20.76 -2.31
CA ARG A 182 23.41 -19.31 -2.40
C ARG A 182 24.07 -18.92 -3.73
N ASP A 183 24.62 -19.91 -4.43
CA ASP A 183 25.33 -19.77 -5.68
C ASP A 183 24.51 -20.37 -6.83
N ARG A 184 24.07 -19.51 -7.75
CA ARG A 184 23.29 -19.90 -8.92
C ARG A 184 24.08 -20.89 -9.79
N GLN A 185 25.39 -20.70 -9.92
CA GLN A 185 26.24 -21.57 -10.73
C GLN A 185 26.36 -22.98 -10.16
N ALA A 186 26.30 -23.13 -8.84
CA ALA A 186 26.28 -24.46 -8.23
C ALA A 186 25.04 -25.26 -8.66
N LEU A 187 23.87 -24.61 -8.73
CA LEU A 187 22.63 -25.26 -9.19
C LEU A 187 22.68 -25.61 -10.68
N VAL A 188 23.21 -24.71 -11.50
CA VAL A 188 23.41 -24.96 -12.94
C VAL A 188 24.35 -26.15 -13.16
N GLN A 189 25.43 -26.25 -12.40
CA GLN A 189 26.38 -27.37 -12.48
C GLN A 189 25.78 -28.69 -12.00
N CYS A 190 24.82 -28.67 -11.06
CA CYS A 190 24.02 -29.82 -10.68
C CYS A 190 22.94 -30.21 -11.72
N GLN A 191 22.85 -29.49 -12.84
CA GLN A 191 21.92 -29.76 -13.95
C GLN A 191 20.44 -29.79 -13.52
N VAL A 192 20.05 -28.90 -12.60
CA VAL A 192 18.63 -28.79 -12.21
C VAL A 192 17.76 -28.32 -13.38
N ASN A 193 16.54 -28.83 -13.49
CA ASN A 193 15.63 -28.51 -14.60
C ASN A 193 15.17 -27.05 -14.55
N GLU A 194 14.90 -26.54 -13.35
CA GLU A 194 14.43 -25.16 -13.12
C GLU A 194 15.11 -24.56 -11.89
N ILE A 195 15.25 -23.23 -11.87
CA ILE A 195 15.82 -22.48 -10.73
C ILE A 195 14.82 -21.41 -10.27
N TYR A 196 14.41 -21.50 -9.00
CA TYR A 196 13.56 -20.53 -8.34
C TYR A 196 14.40 -19.57 -7.47
N GLU A 197 14.36 -18.27 -7.78
CA GLU A 197 14.94 -17.21 -6.95
C GLU A 197 13.97 -16.82 -5.83
N VAL A 198 14.41 -16.94 -4.58
CA VAL A 198 13.60 -16.61 -3.40
C VAL A 198 13.56 -15.10 -3.20
N GLN A 199 12.38 -14.52 -3.40
CA GLN A 199 12.11 -13.12 -3.12
C GLN A 199 11.92 -12.87 -1.62
N GLY A 200 12.47 -11.76 -1.11
CA GLY A 200 12.30 -11.31 0.27
C GLY A 200 10.84 -11.04 0.63
N LEU A 201 10.53 -10.98 1.93
CA LEU A 201 9.19 -10.69 2.44
C LEU A 201 8.75 -9.29 2.03
N ASN A 202 7.49 -9.15 1.63
CA ASN A 202 6.94 -7.82 1.37
C ASN A 202 6.81 -7.03 2.70
N LYS A 203 6.64 -5.71 2.62
CA LYS A 203 6.59 -4.83 3.80
C LYS A 203 5.58 -5.28 4.86
N HIS A 204 4.44 -5.82 4.44
CA HIS A 204 3.40 -6.29 5.34
C HIS A 204 3.79 -7.62 6.02
N GLU A 205 4.21 -8.62 5.24
CA GLU A 205 4.74 -9.90 5.73
C GLU A 205 5.92 -9.67 6.70
N ALA A 206 6.84 -8.79 6.34
CA ALA A 206 8.03 -8.46 7.12
C ALA A 206 7.66 -7.80 8.46
N LEU A 207 6.71 -6.86 8.45
CA LEU A 207 6.22 -6.23 9.68
C LEU A 207 5.54 -7.23 10.59
N GLN A 208 4.72 -8.14 10.05
CA GLN A 208 4.08 -9.19 10.84
C GLN A 208 5.12 -10.13 11.46
N LEU A 209 6.11 -10.57 10.69
CA LEU A 209 7.16 -11.47 11.18
C LEU A 209 7.97 -10.79 12.29
N PHE A 210 8.43 -9.57 12.05
CA PHE A 210 9.13 -8.77 13.05
C PHE A 210 8.30 -8.57 14.31
N SER A 211 7.01 -8.22 14.16
CA SER A 211 6.10 -7.98 15.29
C SER A 211 5.92 -9.23 16.14
N ARG A 212 5.79 -10.41 15.52
CA ARG A 212 5.70 -11.68 16.24
C ARG A 212 7.01 -12.02 16.96
N CYS A 213 8.16 -11.73 16.37
CA CYS A 213 9.46 -11.96 17.00
C CYS A 213 9.72 -11.00 18.18
N ALA A 214 9.39 -9.71 18.02
CA ALA A 214 9.64 -8.68 19.03
C ALA A 214 8.61 -8.68 20.17
N PHE A 215 7.33 -8.82 19.83
CA PHE A 215 6.22 -8.52 20.75
C PHE A 215 5.29 -9.71 20.99
N ARG A 216 5.51 -10.86 20.31
CA ARG A 216 4.65 -12.05 20.31
C ARG A 216 3.21 -11.82 19.84
N LYS A 217 2.90 -10.64 19.31
CA LYS A 217 1.60 -10.23 18.78
C LYS A 217 1.80 -9.17 17.69
N ASP A 218 0.80 -9.01 16.85
CA ASP A 218 0.82 -7.95 15.84
C ASP A 218 0.75 -6.57 16.53
N VAL A 219 1.56 -5.62 16.05
CA VAL A 219 1.68 -4.28 16.64
C VAL A 219 0.43 -3.46 16.30
N ALA A 220 -0.31 -3.04 17.33
CA ALA A 220 -1.46 -2.15 17.20
C ALA A 220 -1.15 -0.68 17.60
N ASP A 221 0.06 -0.41 18.07
CA ASP A 221 0.52 0.90 18.52
C ASP A 221 1.23 1.63 17.38
N GLU A 222 0.76 2.84 17.03
CA GLU A 222 1.23 3.61 15.87
C GLU A 222 2.69 4.06 16.00
N LYS A 223 3.19 4.35 17.21
CA LYS A 223 4.59 4.75 17.43
C LYS A 223 5.54 3.56 17.41
N LEU A 224 5.14 2.44 18.02
CA LEU A 224 5.90 1.18 17.90
C LEU A 224 5.90 0.68 16.46
N MET A 225 4.84 0.92 15.71
CA MET A 225 4.76 0.59 14.29
C MET A 225 5.75 1.43 13.47
N GLU A 226 5.86 2.73 13.73
CA GLU A 226 6.87 3.59 13.08
C GLU A 226 8.31 3.11 13.36
N LEU A 227 8.62 2.77 14.62
CA LEU A 227 9.94 2.22 14.98
C LEU A 227 10.18 0.84 14.36
N SER A 228 9.18 -0.04 14.39
CA SER A 228 9.23 -1.36 13.75
C SER A 228 9.49 -1.23 12.25
N MET A 229 8.89 -0.22 11.61
CA MET A 229 9.07 0.02 10.18
C MET A 229 10.52 0.35 9.83
N LYS A 230 11.28 1.00 10.73
CA LYS A 230 12.71 1.25 10.52
C LYS A 230 13.52 -0.05 10.44
N PHE A 231 13.19 -1.05 11.26
CA PHE A 231 13.81 -2.38 11.18
C PHE A 231 13.38 -3.14 9.92
N VAL A 232 12.10 -3.03 9.54
CA VAL A 232 11.56 -3.64 8.32
C VAL A 232 12.23 -3.06 7.08
N ASP A 233 12.34 -1.73 6.99
CA ASP A 233 12.98 -1.04 5.87
C ASP A 233 14.49 -1.32 5.82
N TYR A 234 15.15 -1.44 6.98
CA TYR A 234 16.57 -1.79 7.03
C TYR A 234 16.84 -3.25 6.60
N SER A 235 16.02 -4.18 7.07
CA SER A 235 16.15 -5.62 6.79
C SER A 235 15.73 -6.00 5.36
N ASP A 236 15.01 -5.11 4.67
CA ASP A 236 14.56 -5.22 3.27
C ASP A 236 14.01 -6.61 2.90
N GLY A 237 13.15 -7.13 3.79
CA GLY A 237 12.47 -8.41 3.58
C GLY A 237 13.29 -9.66 3.91
N ASN A 238 14.49 -9.55 4.50
CA ASN A 238 15.27 -10.70 4.99
C ASN A 238 14.68 -11.27 6.30
N PRO A 239 14.08 -12.48 6.30
CA PRO A 239 13.45 -13.06 7.48
C PRO A 239 14.39 -13.27 8.67
N LEU A 240 15.62 -13.73 8.42
CA LEU A 240 16.58 -13.99 9.49
C LEU A 240 16.94 -12.70 10.25
N ALA A 241 17.16 -11.61 9.51
CA ALA A 241 17.46 -10.31 10.12
C ALA A 241 16.27 -9.79 10.94
N LEU A 242 15.05 -9.88 10.38
CA LEU A 242 13.82 -9.50 11.08
C LEU A 242 13.63 -10.27 12.39
N CYS A 243 13.86 -11.60 12.36
CA CYS A 243 13.77 -12.44 13.55
C CYS A 243 14.82 -12.05 14.60
N ILE A 244 16.08 -11.84 14.21
CA ILE A 244 17.16 -11.51 15.14
C ILE A 244 16.95 -10.14 15.78
N TYR A 245 16.62 -9.12 14.98
CA TYR A 245 16.31 -7.80 15.54
C TYR A 245 15.04 -7.83 16.38
N GLY A 246 14.04 -8.63 16.01
CA GLY A 246 12.87 -8.85 16.85
C GLY A 246 13.24 -9.47 18.19
N GLU A 247 13.99 -10.57 18.19
CA GLU A 247 14.50 -11.24 19.40
C GLU A 247 15.29 -10.29 20.31
N GLU A 248 16.11 -9.42 19.73
CA GLU A 248 16.91 -8.45 20.48
C GLU A 248 16.06 -7.38 21.17
N LEU A 249 14.82 -7.19 20.74
CA LEU A 249 13.89 -6.19 21.27
C LEU A 249 12.87 -6.77 22.26
N VAL A 250 12.90 -8.08 22.50
CA VAL A 250 11.99 -8.74 23.44
C VAL A 250 12.18 -8.15 24.84
N GLY A 251 11.13 -7.49 25.34
CA GLY A 251 11.12 -6.87 26.67
C GLY A 251 11.82 -5.52 26.78
N LYS A 252 12.33 -4.94 25.69
CA LYS A 252 12.91 -3.59 25.67
C LYS A 252 11.83 -2.50 25.64
N THR A 253 12.10 -1.40 26.31
CA THR A 253 11.29 -0.17 26.30
C THR A 253 11.45 0.60 24.99
N GLN A 254 10.55 1.57 24.73
CA GLN A 254 10.61 2.39 23.51
C GLN A 254 11.95 3.15 23.37
N SER A 255 12.46 3.73 24.47
CA SER A 255 13.75 4.46 24.47
C SER A 255 14.93 3.55 24.14
N GLU A 256 14.91 2.31 24.65
CA GLU A 256 15.92 1.30 24.34
C GLU A 256 15.82 0.83 22.88
N MET A 257 14.61 0.69 22.35
CA MET A 257 14.39 0.38 20.93
C MET A 257 14.91 1.52 20.02
N GLU A 258 14.68 2.78 20.38
CA GLU A 258 15.24 3.95 19.68
C GLU A 258 16.77 4.00 19.73
N SER A 259 17.38 3.51 20.82
CA SER A 259 18.83 3.32 20.93
C SER A 259 19.33 2.22 19.98
N VAL A 260 18.63 1.08 19.91
CA VAL A 260 18.96 -0.01 18.97
C VAL A 260 18.82 0.46 17.52
N VAL A 261 17.78 1.22 17.18
CA VAL A 261 17.59 1.81 15.84
C VAL A 261 18.77 2.70 15.46
N ARG A 262 19.27 3.53 16.39
CA ARG A 262 20.45 4.38 16.16
C ARG A 262 21.71 3.56 15.88
N ASN A 263 21.80 2.37 16.45
CA ASN A 263 22.95 1.48 16.31
C ASN A 263 22.85 0.48 15.13
N LEU A 264 21.71 0.41 14.42
CA LEU A 264 21.50 -0.52 13.29
C LEU A 264 22.62 -0.47 12.25
N LYS A 265 23.10 0.74 11.92
CA LYS A 265 24.17 0.98 10.94
C LYS A 265 25.59 0.89 11.51
N ILE A 266 25.72 0.82 12.83
CA ILE A 266 27.01 0.85 13.53
C ILE A 266 27.52 -0.58 13.73
N ARG A 267 26.64 -1.50 14.14
CA ARG A 267 27.02 -2.89 14.41
C ARG A 267 25.92 -3.89 14.06
N LEU A 268 26.21 -4.80 13.14
CA LEU A 268 25.39 -5.99 12.91
C LEU A 268 25.56 -7.01 14.04
N PRO A 269 24.46 -7.68 14.45
CA PRO A 269 24.52 -8.87 15.29
C PRO A 269 25.36 -10.00 14.66
N ASP A 270 26.20 -10.65 15.47
CA ASP A 270 27.13 -11.70 15.02
C ASP A 270 26.44 -12.85 14.27
N LYS A 271 25.20 -13.18 14.63
CA LYS A 271 24.39 -14.20 13.94
C LYS A 271 24.11 -13.82 12.47
N ILE A 272 23.79 -12.56 12.18
CA ILE A 272 23.54 -12.08 10.82
C ILE A 272 24.88 -12.00 10.07
N LEU A 273 25.90 -11.45 10.72
CA LEU A 273 27.24 -11.33 10.17
C LEU A 273 27.78 -12.69 9.73
N ASN A 274 27.74 -13.71 10.60
CA ASN A 274 28.24 -15.05 10.29
C ASN A 274 27.48 -15.72 9.14
N GLU A 275 26.17 -15.53 9.05
CA GLU A 275 25.37 -16.13 7.98
C GLU A 275 25.66 -15.47 6.62
N LEU A 276 25.85 -14.15 6.59
CA LEU A 276 26.16 -13.42 5.36
C LEU A 276 27.64 -13.51 4.97
N LYS A 277 28.56 -13.49 5.95
CA LYS A 277 30.03 -13.61 5.75
C LYS A 277 30.38 -14.91 5.03
N ARG A 278 29.67 -16.01 5.28
CA ARG A 278 29.83 -17.27 4.50
C ARG A 278 29.66 -17.10 2.98
N SER A 279 28.80 -16.16 2.56
CA SER A 279 28.57 -15.86 1.15
C SER A 279 29.70 -15.00 0.57
N TYR A 280 30.31 -14.18 1.43
CA TYR A 280 31.45 -13.33 1.12
C TYR A 280 32.76 -14.12 1.01
N ASP A 281 33.04 -15.01 1.98
CA ASP A 281 34.24 -15.86 1.99
C ASP A 281 34.33 -16.76 0.74
N ALA A 282 33.17 -17.12 0.18
CA ALA A 282 33.06 -17.89 -1.07
C ALA A 282 33.51 -17.12 -2.33
N LEU A 283 33.79 -15.82 -2.25
CA LEU A 283 34.31 -15.00 -3.36
C LEU A 283 35.81 -15.17 -3.60
N GLY A 284 36.58 -15.63 -2.60
CA GLY A 284 38.04 -15.75 -2.68
C GLY A 284 38.72 -14.45 -3.12
N ALA A 285 39.56 -14.51 -4.17
CA ALA A 285 40.30 -13.36 -4.71
C ALA A 285 39.44 -12.24 -5.35
N ASN A 286 38.12 -12.43 -5.46
CA ASN A 286 37.21 -11.45 -6.09
C ASN A 286 36.63 -10.41 -5.11
N VAL A 287 37.09 -10.39 -3.86
CA VAL A 287 36.75 -9.39 -2.85
C VAL A 287 36.98 -7.96 -3.35
N ASP A 288 38.04 -7.75 -4.14
CA ASP A 288 38.37 -6.46 -4.76
C ASP A 288 37.22 -5.86 -5.58
N ASN A 289 36.41 -6.71 -6.24
CA ASN A 289 35.26 -6.25 -7.02
C ASN A 289 34.16 -5.72 -6.09
N VAL A 290 33.88 -6.36 -4.95
CA VAL A 290 32.89 -5.85 -3.99
C VAL A 290 33.36 -4.55 -3.35
N MET A 291 34.66 -4.44 -3.04
CA MET A 291 35.22 -3.22 -2.47
C MET A 291 35.21 -2.03 -3.44
N GLN A 292 35.51 -2.27 -4.72
CA GLN A 292 35.34 -1.24 -5.76
C GLN A 292 33.88 -0.79 -5.89
N PHE A 293 32.93 -1.70 -5.60
CA PHE A 293 31.49 -1.44 -5.64
C PHE A 293 31.05 -0.56 -4.48
N LEU A 294 31.47 -0.90 -3.27
CA LEU A 294 31.24 -0.11 -2.06
C LEU A 294 31.89 1.27 -2.16
N ALA A 295 33.10 1.37 -2.70
CA ALA A 295 33.82 2.62 -2.89
C ALA A 295 33.28 3.50 -4.04
N GLY A 296 32.37 2.98 -4.87
CA GLY A 296 31.84 3.70 -6.02
C GLY A 296 32.92 4.01 -7.07
N CYS A 297 33.93 3.16 -7.25
CA CYS A 297 35.07 3.47 -8.13
C CYS A 297 34.75 3.42 -9.64
N GLY A 298 33.50 3.13 -10.02
CA GLY A 298 32.99 3.24 -11.40
C GLY A 298 33.60 2.28 -12.43
N PHE A 299 34.43 1.32 -12.00
CA PHE A 299 35.07 0.33 -12.85
C PHE A 299 34.60 -1.07 -12.47
N PHE A 300 33.74 -1.65 -13.30
CA PHE A 300 33.36 -3.06 -13.20
C PHE A 300 33.58 -3.74 -14.55
N PRO A 301 34.44 -4.77 -14.63
CA PRO A 301 34.30 -5.76 -15.68
C PRO A 301 32.89 -6.37 -15.58
N ARG A 302 32.16 -6.51 -16.69
CA ARG A 302 30.82 -7.15 -16.71
C ARG A 302 30.84 -8.53 -16.04
N VAL A 303 31.93 -9.27 -16.26
CA VAL A 303 32.23 -10.57 -15.63
C VAL A 303 32.20 -10.51 -14.09
N GLY A 304 32.65 -9.40 -13.49
CA GLY A 304 32.64 -9.23 -12.04
C GLY A 304 31.24 -8.99 -11.47
N ILE A 305 30.36 -8.27 -12.18
CA ILE A 305 28.97 -8.05 -11.74
C ILE A 305 28.17 -9.34 -11.84
N ASP A 306 28.27 -10.06 -12.96
CA ASP A 306 27.54 -11.31 -13.17
C ASP A 306 27.90 -12.35 -12.09
N LEU A 307 29.17 -12.41 -11.68
CA LEU A 307 29.62 -13.23 -10.56
C LEU A 307 28.96 -12.84 -9.23
N LEU A 308 28.87 -11.54 -8.92
CA LEU A 308 28.23 -11.07 -7.69
C LEU A 308 26.72 -11.32 -7.69
N VAL A 309 26.08 -11.25 -8.85
CA VAL A 309 24.67 -11.63 -9.03
C VAL A 309 24.52 -13.11 -8.76
N ASP A 310 25.30 -13.99 -9.40
CA ASP A 310 25.19 -15.44 -9.21
C ASP A 310 25.38 -15.87 -7.73
N LYS A 311 26.20 -15.14 -6.96
CA LYS A 311 26.41 -15.35 -5.53
C LYS A 311 25.33 -14.72 -4.62
N SER A 312 24.27 -14.14 -5.18
CA SER A 312 23.20 -13.43 -4.46
C SER A 312 23.68 -12.24 -3.60
N LEU A 313 24.80 -11.61 -3.95
CA LEU A 313 25.34 -10.48 -3.18
C LEU A 313 24.82 -9.14 -3.70
N VAL A 314 24.60 -9.03 -5.02
CA VAL A 314 23.99 -7.86 -5.66
C VAL A 314 22.81 -8.29 -6.52
N THR A 315 21.87 -7.38 -6.71
CA THR A 315 20.74 -7.56 -7.64
C THR A 315 20.82 -6.51 -8.74
N ILE A 316 20.39 -6.87 -9.96
CA ILE A 316 20.29 -5.92 -11.07
C ILE A 316 18.82 -5.54 -11.24
N LEU A 317 18.50 -4.27 -10.92
CA LEU A 317 17.17 -3.72 -11.13
C LEU A 317 17.21 -2.70 -12.28
N GLY A 318 16.69 -3.11 -13.44
CA GLY A 318 16.80 -2.34 -14.68
C GLY A 318 18.25 -2.21 -15.13
N ASN A 319 18.80 -0.98 -15.14
CA ASN A 319 20.20 -0.71 -15.49
C ASN A 319 21.05 -0.31 -14.27
N ARG A 320 20.60 -0.66 -13.06
CA ARG A 320 21.32 -0.36 -11.81
C ARG A 320 21.65 -1.65 -11.09
N VAL A 321 22.85 -1.71 -10.53
CA VAL A 321 23.25 -2.74 -9.58
C VAL A 321 22.89 -2.22 -8.19
N GLN A 322 22.15 -3.00 -7.42
CA GLN A 322 21.74 -2.70 -6.06
C GLN A 322 22.44 -3.68 -5.11
N LEU A 323 22.92 -3.14 -3.99
CA LEU A 323 23.47 -3.94 -2.89
C LEU A 323 22.46 -3.87 -1.74
N HIS A 324 22.13 -5.02 -1.17
CA HIS A 324 21.23 -5.10 -0.03
C HIS A 324 21.89 -4.44 1.20
N ASN A 325 21.12 -3.71 2.03
CA ASN A 325 21.65 -2.97 3.19
C ASN A 325 22.51 -3.84 4.12
N LEU A 326 22.02 -5.04 4.46
CA LEU A 326 22.78 -6.01 5.27
C LEU A 326 24.12 -6.43 4.64
N ILE A 327 24.18 -6.61 3.31
CA ILE A 327 25.43 -6.98 2.62
C ILE A 327 26.39 -5.78 2.61
N TYR A 328 25.86 -4.57 2.41
CA TYR A 328 26.63 -3.33 2.49
C TYR A 328 27.33 -3.20 3.84
N ASP A 329 26.60 -3.40 4.93
CA ASP A 329 27.15 -3.25 6.28
C ASP A 329 28.09 -4.42 6.67
N VAL A 330 27.85 -5.65 6.18
CA VAL A 330 28.83 -6.75 6.31
C VAL A 330 30.14 -6.38 5.61
N GLY A 331 30.06 -5.82 4.39
CA GLY A 331 31.23 -5.31 3.69
C GLY A 331 31.97 -4.24 4.50
N LEU A 332 31.25 -3.28 5.08
CA LEU A 332 31.85 -2.26 5.96
C LEU A 332 32.48 -2.84 7.22
N GLN A 333 31.89 -3.85 7.85
CA GLN A 333 32.47 -4.47 9.04
C GLN A 333 33.72 -5.27 8.74
N ILE A 334 33.76 -5.99 7.60
CA ILE A 334 34.97 -6.69 7.13
C ILE A 334 36.09 -5.68 6.88
N ILE A 335 35.78 -4.52 6.29
CA ILE A 335 36.77 -3.43 6.10
C ILE A 335 37.31 -2.91 7.44
N LYS A 336 36.50 -2.94 8.52
CA LYS A 336 36.84 -2.37 9.83
C LYS A 336 37.54 -3.36 10.79
N ASP A 337 37.64 -4.65 10.46
CA ASP A 337 38.26 -5.65 11.33
C ASP A 337 39.81 -5.59 11.24
N PRO A 338 40.52 -5.24 12.33
CA PRO A 338 41.97 -5.08 12.32
C PRO A 338 42.74 -6.42 12.29
N THR A 339 42.06 -7.57 12.35
CA THR A 339 42.70 -8.90 12.40
C THR A 339 42.95 -9.54 11.02
N GLU A 340 42.34 -9.02 9.96
CA GLU A 340 42.66 -9.42 8.58
C GLU A 340 43.70 -8.43 8.01
N GLU A 341 44.94 -8.89 7.81
CA GLU A 341 46.03 -8.11 7.19
C GLU A 341 45.62 -7.62 5.80
N ILE A 342 45.10 -6.40 5.68
CA ILE A 342 45.01 -5.79 4.36
C ILE A 342 45.24 -4.28 4.40
N GLU A 343 46.22 -3.82 3.61
CA GLU A 343 46.40 -2.47 3.05
C GLU A 343 45.11 -1.82 2.48
N MET A 344 43.96 -2.50 2.49
CA MET A 344 42.70 -2.12 1.85
C MET A 344 41.73 -1.33 2.74
N ALA A 345 41.85 -1.37 4.07
CA ALA A 345 40.97 -0.62 4.98
C ALA A 345 41.08 0.90 4.84
N TYR A 346 42.21 1.39 4.31
CA TYR A 346 42.56 2.81 4.24
C TYR A 346 42.06 3.56 2.98
N ARG A 347 41.39 2.87 2.04
CA ARG A 347 40.94 3.46 0.76
C ARG A 347 39.55 4.10 0.78
N PHE A 348 38.76 3.89 1.83
CA PHE A 348 37.37 4.36 1.96
C PHE A 348 37.14 5.05 3.31
N VAL A 349 36.67 6.30 3.28
CA VAL A 349 36.38 7.10 4.49
C VAL A 349 34.88 7.38 4.60
N ASP A 350 34.28 7.01 5.74
CA ASP A 350 32.89 7.31 6.10
C ASP A 350 32.78 8.39 7.19
N ALA A 351 31.55 8.82 7.50
CA ALA A 351 31.27 9.83 8.52
C ALA A 351 31.81 9.50 9.92
N SER A 352 32.02 8.23 10.26
CA SER A 352 32.55 7.81 11.58
C SER A 352 34.07 7.95 11.69
N ASN A 353 34.78 7.95 10.56
CA ASN A 353 36.24 8.03 10.51
C ASN A 353 36.76 9.45 10.15
N ILE A 354 35.88 10.39 9.81
CA ILE A 354 36.30 11.78 9.50
C ILE A 354 36.77 12.55 10.73
N GLN A 355 36.26 12.23 11.92
CA GLN A 355 36.59 12.99 13.12
C GLN A 355 38.09 12.93 13.45
N SER A 356 38.75 11.80 13.18
CA SER A 356 40.21 11.63 13.32
C SER A 356 41.03 12.27 12.19
N LEU A 357 40.41 12.58 11.03
CA LEU A 357 41.02 13.35 9.95
C LEU A 357 40.93 14.87 10.19
N VAL A 358 40.05 15.32 11.09
CA VAL A 358 39.74 16.73 11.33
C VAL A 358 40.35 17.25 12.64
N GLU A 359 40.63 16.39 13.62
CA GLU A 359 41.34 16.78 14.85
C GLU A 359 42.85 16.50 14.73
N ASN A 360 43.62 17.50 14.32
CA ASN A 360 45.06 17.56 14.61
C ASN A 360 45.53 19.02 14.68
N GLU A 361 45.13 19.72 15.74
CA GLU A 361 46.07 20.58 16.43
C GLU A 361 46.40 19.92 17.78
N ILE A 362 47.64 19.41 17.88
CA ILE A 362 48.37 19.04 19.09
C ILE A 362 48.14 17.61 19.65
N GLY A 363 49.14 16.75 19.44
CA GLY A 363 49.63 15.84 20.49
C GLY A 363 49.30 14.34 20.37
N GLU A 364 50.36 13.55 20.18
CA GLU A 364 50.50 12.09 20.32
C GLU A 364 49.87 11.19 19.24
N ALA A 365 50.77 10.51 18.52
CA ALA A 365 50.54 9.69 17.35
C ALA A 365 49.85 8.36 17.68
N ALA A 366 48.61 8.20 17.25
CA ALA A 366 48.12 6.93 16.72
C ALA A 366 48.52 6.82 15.23
N PRO A 367 48.76 5.62 14.68
CA PRO A 367 49.08 5.45 13.26
C PRO A 367 47.84 5.78 12.41
N VAL A 368 47.74 7.03 11.96
CA VAL A 368 46.76 7.47 10.97
C VAL A 368 47.34 7.20 9.58
N PRO A 369 46.58 6.60 8.63
CA PRO A 369 47.04 6.44 7.25
C PRO A 369 47.40 7.80 6.63
N GLY A 370 48.41 7.83 5.76
CA GLY A 370 48.69 9.02 4.96
C GLY A 370 47.48 9.36 4.08
N ASN A 371 47.08 10.63 4.02
CA ASN A 371 45.95 11.11 3.18
C ASN A 371 46.08 10.70 1.69
N GLU A 372 47.27 10.31 1.25
CA GLU A 372 47.61 9.90 -0.12
C GLU A 372 46.91 8.61 -0.58
N ASP A 373 46.53 7.70 0.33
CA ASP A 373 45.92 6.39 -0.03
C ASP A 373 44.39 6.42 -0.19
N ILE A 374 43.74 7.55 0.12
CA ILE A 374 42.28 7.67 0.15
C ILE A 374 41.72 7.76 -1.28
N LYS A 375 40.91 6.78 -1.68
CA LYS A 375 40.32 6.69 -3.04
C LYS A 375 38.83 7.03 -3.09
N ALA A 376 38.12 6.92 -1.97
CA ALA A 376 36.70 7.24 -1.89
C ALA A 376 36.29 7.83 -0.53
N ILE A 377 35.40 8.82 -0.56
CA ILE A 377 34.80 9.46 0.62
C ILE A 377 33.28 9.40 0.47
N CYS A 378 32.58 8.90 1.49
CA CYS A 378 31.12 8.93 1.57
C CYS A 378 30.64 9.48 2.91
N LEU A 379 30.03 10.67 2.87
CA LEU A 379 29.60 11.43 4.03
C LEU A 379 28.08 11.58 4.08
N ASP A 380 27.52 11.19 5.22
CA ASP A 380 26.14 11.51 5.60
C ASP A 380 26.17 12.56 6.71
N THR A 381 25.83 13.81 6.37
CA THR A 381 25.89 14.93 7.31
C THR A 381 24.60 15.14 8.10
N SER A 382 23.62 14.24 7.94
CA SER A 382 22.31 14.36 8.57
C SER A 382 22.39 14.33 10.11
N ASN A 383 23.33 13.58 10.67
CA ASN A 383 23.50 13.42 12.12
C ASN A 383 24.73 14.15 12.68
N LEU A 384 25.40 14.95 11.87
CA LEU A 384 26.61 15.64 12.26
C LEU A 384 26.28 17.10 12.59
N ASP A 385 26.39 17.51 13.86
CA ASP A 385 26.49 18.93 14.25
C ASP A 385 27.90 19.46 13.88
N PHE A 386 28.27 19.33 12.60
CA PHE A 386 29.61 19.63 12.11
C PHE A 386 29.71 21.08 11.65
N LYS A 387 30.50 21.87 12.38
CA LYS A 387 31.07 23.15 11.94
C LYS A 387 32.56 22.97 11.71
N GLY A 388 32.93 22.26 10.65
CA GLY A 388 34.33 22.03 10.31
C GLY A 388 34.59 22.19 8.81
N HIS A 389 35.86 22.37 8.47
CA HIS A 389 36.33 22.45 7.08
C HIS A 389 36.80 21.06 6.65
N ILE A 390 36.34 20.59 5.49
CA ILE A 390 36.96 19.43 4.84
C ILE A 390 38.11 19.98 3.98
N ALA A 391 39.34 19.73 4.39
CA ALA A 391 40.52 20.04 3.58
C ALA A 391 40.84 18.84 2.68
N PHE A 392 40.82 19.04 1.37
CA PHE A 392 41.22 18.01 0.38
C PHE A 392 42.73 17.99 0.13
N GLN A 393 43.52 18.69 0.96
CA GLN A 393 44.97 18.78 0.83
C GLN A 393 45.59 17.37 0.95
N ASN A 394 46.45 17.02 -0.01
CA ASN A 394 47.16 15.74 -0.13
C ASN A 394 46.31 14.50 -0.47
N MET A 395 45.03 14.64 -0.82
CA MET A 395 44.16 13.54 -1.26
C MET A 395 44.17 13.37 -2.80
N HIS A 396 45.35 13.17 -3.39
CA HIS A 396 45.54 13.20 -4.85
C HIS A 396 44.88 12.03 -5.59
N ASP A 397 44.75 10.87 -4.94
CA ASP A 397 44.18 9.63 -5.49
C ASP A 397 42.65 9.53 -5.33
N LEU A 398 41.98 10.57 -4.81
CA LEU A 398 40.55 10.54 -4.55
C LEU A 398 39.76 10.49 -5.87
N ARG A 399 38.99 9.41 -6.05
CA ARG A 399 38.21 9.12 -7.27
C ARG A 399 36.71 9.22 -7.06
N SER A 400 36.22 9.09 -5.84
CA SER A 400 34.80 9.12 -5.51
C SER A 400 34.56 10.01 -4.31
N LEU A 401 33.71 11.02 -4.45
CA LEU A 401 33.28 11.88 -3.35
C LEU A 401 31.76 11.95 -3.33
N LYS A 402 31.16 11.46 -2.24
CA LYS A 402 29.72 11.48 -2.01
C LYS A 402 29.40 12.17 -0.70
N ILE A 403 28.61 13.24 -0.76
CA ILE A 403 28.14 14.01 0.39
C ILE A 403 26.61 14.10 0.30
N SER A 404 25.94 13.54 1.30
CA SER A 404 24.49 13.45 1.42
C SER A 404 23.99 14.08 2.71
N SER A 405 22.83 14.72 2.65
CA SER A 405 22.11 15.27 3.80
C SER A 405 20.60 15.00 3.64
N SER A 406 19.97 14.48 4.70
CA SER A 406 18.52 14.24 4.78
C SER A 406 17.74 15.37 5.45
N ASP A 407 18.40 16.23 6.23
CA ASP A 407 17.72 17.20 7.09
C ASP A 407 17.51 18.54 6.38
N LEU A 408 16.25 18.89 6.15
CA LEU A 408 15.82 20.18 5.58
C LEU A 408 15.92 21.36 6.58
N ILE A 409 16.17 21.06 7.87
CA ILE A 409 15.89 21.98 8.99
C ILE A 409 17.17 22.51 9.65
N LYS A 410 18.31 21.82 9.50
CA LYS A 410 19.60 22.30 10.02
C LYS A 410 20.47 22.76 8.85
N ASP A 411 20.82 24.04 8.85
CA ASP A 411 21.93 24.61 8.06
C ASP A 411 23.25 23.97 8.50
N SER A 412 23.47 22.70 8.17
CA SER A 412 24.77 22.05 8.29
C SER A 412 25.68 22.65 7.22
N GLN A 413 26.29 23.79 7.55
CA GLN A 413 27.25 24.49 6.71
C GLN A 413 28.55 23.70 6.66
N ILE A 414 28.63 22.71 5.75
CA ILE A 414 29.95 22.25 5.28
C ILE A 414 30.55 23.42 4.50
N CYS A 415 31.38 24.21 5.17
CA CYS A 415 32.09 25.31 4.55
C CYS A 415 33.32 24.75 3.84
N LEU A 416 33.32 24.78 2.51
CA LEU A 416 34.57 24.75 1.75
C LEU A 416 35.39 25.98 2.19
N PRO A 417 36.63 25.83 2.68
CA PRO A 417 37.43 26.93 3.17
C PRO A 417 37.83 27.85 2.01
N GLY A 418 37.07 28.94 1.82
CA GLY A 418 37.43 30.05 0.93
C GLY A 418 37.67 29.69 -0.54
N GLU A 419 37.99 30.69 -1.35
CA GLU A 419 38.24 30.55 -2.79
C GLU A 419 39.56 29.82 -3.13
N SER A 420 40.27 29.23 -2.16
CA SER A 420 41.67 28.78 -2.32
C SER A 420 41.94 27.29 -2.16
N GLN A 421 40.94 26.40 -2.14
CA GLN A 421 41.17 24.95 -2.20
C GLN A 421 40.44 24.30 -3.40
N SER A 422 41.22 23.61 -4.24
CA SER A 422 40.75 22.86 -5.40
C SER A 422 40.17 21.50 -5.00
N LEU A 423 39.22 21.01 -5.80
CA LEU A 423 38.75 19.61 -5.69
C LEU A 423 39.86 18.66 -6.20
N PRO A 424 39.98 17.43 -5.66
CA PRO A 424 41.01 16.48 -6.09
C PRO A 424 40.96 16.18 -7.59
N PRO A 425 42.12 16.18 -8.29
CA PRO A 425 42.17 16.13 -9.75
C PRO A 425 41.79 14.77 -10.35
N GLU A 426 41.90 13.66 -9.60
CA GLU A 426 41.55 12.31 -10.08
C GLU A 426 40.06 11.95 -9.93
N LEU A 427 39.20 12.89 -9.52
CA LEU A 427 37.79 12.62 -9.26
C LEU A 427 37.07 12.09 -10.51
N ARG A 428 36.41 10.94 -10.33
CA ARG A 428 35.58 10.26 -11.32
C ARG A 428 34.09 10.35 -11.01
N LEU A 429 33.71 10.23 -9.73
CA LEU A 429 32.33 10.42 -9.28
C LEU A 429 32.27 11.53 -8.25
N LEU A 430 31.35 12.47 -8.45
CA LEU A 430 31.12 13.57 -7.52
C LEU A 430 29.64 13.77 -7.25
N HIS A 431 29.22 13.39 -6.05
CA HIS A 431 27.84 13.44 -5.59
C HIS A 431 27.76 14.40 -4.40
N TRP A 432 27.09 15.54 -4.53
CA TRP A 432 27.02 16.55 -3.48
C TRP A 432 25.65 17.21 -3.44
N LYS A 433 24.76 16.68 -2.59
CA LYS A 433 23.43 17.25 -2.40
C LYS A 433 23.54 18.57 -1.63
N TYR A 434 22.77 19.58 -2.05
CA TYR A 434 22.82 20.94 -1.48
C TYR A 434 24.19 21.63 -1.60
N TYR A 435 24.89 21.41 -2.72
CA TYR A 435 26.20 22.04 -2.96
C TYR A 435 26.14 23.57 -2.70
N PRO A 436 27.04 24.10 -1.83
CA PRO A 436 26.85 25.42 -1.24
C PRO A 436 27.33 26.58 -2.11
N LEU A 437 28.23 26.35 -3.07
CA LEU A 437 28.81 27.42 -3.89
C LEU A 437 27.94 27.73 -5.12
N GLN A 438 28.08 28.95 -5.64
CA GLN A 438 27.34 29.42 -6.83
C GLN A 438 27.98 28.98 -8.16
N SER A 439 29.22 28.52 -8.14
CA SER A 439 29.95 27.98 -9.29
C SER A 439 31.00 26.96 -8.82
N PHE A 440 31.50 26.13 -9.74
CA PHE A 440 32.65 25.28 -9.47
C PHE A 440 33.94 26.07 -9.21
N PRO A 441 34.91 25.50 -8.46
CA PRO A 441 36.28 26.01 -8.40
C PRO A 441 36.90 26.11 -9.80
N GLN A 442 37.51 27.25 -10.12
CA GLN A 442 38.07 27.49 -11.45
C GLN A 442 39.26 26.57 -11.77
N ASP A 443 40.02 26.13 -10.77
CA ASP A 443 41.23 25.31 -10.99
C ASP A 443 40.94 23.81 -11.16
N PHE A 444 39.69 23.36 -10.96
CA PHE A 444 39.36 21.95 -11.11
C PHE A 444 39.31 21.52 -12.58
N ASP A 445 40.08 20.48 -12.93
CA ASP A 445 40.04 19.83 -14.25
C ASP A 445 39.14 18.58 -14.20
N ALA A 446 38.06 18.60 -15.00
CA ALA A 446 37.06 17.54 -15.04
C ALA A 446 37.41 16.40 -16.03
N GLN A 447 38.67 16.28 -16.46
CA GLN A 447 39.08 15.33 -17.50
C GLN A 447 38.85 13.85 -17.16
N TYR A 448 38.80 13.50 -15.87
CA TYR A 448 38.52 12.15 -15.38
C TYR A 448 37.10 11.97 -14.84
N LEU A 449 36.30 13.04 -14.78
CA LEU A 449 34.97 13.03 -14.19
C LEU A 449 33.98 12.29 -15.11
N VAL A 450 33.40 11.20 -14.60
CA VAL A 450 32.44 10.33 -15.29
C VAL A 450 30.99 10.68 -14.91
N GLU A 451 30.73 10.97 -13.63
CA GLU A 451 29.40 11.32 -13.12
C GLU A 451 29.46 12.51 -12.17
N LEU A 452 28.57 13.48 -12.42
CA LEU A 452 28.33 14.64 -11.58
C LEU A 452 26.88 14.66 -11.11
N ASN A 453 26.66 14.64 -9.80
CA ASN A 453 25.33 14.67 -9.20
C ASN A 453 25.27 15.70 -8.08
N MET A 454 24.62 16.84 -8.32
CA MET A 454 24.51 17.95 -7.36
C MET A 454 23.08 18.46 -7.27
N THR A 455 22.16 17.60 -6.82
CA THR A 455 20.76 17.98 -6.62
C THR A 455 20.58 19.06 -5.56
N CYS A 456 19.61 19.94 -5.77
CA CYS A 456 19.26 21.05 -4.87
C CYS A 456 20.42 22.02 -4.61
N SER A 457 21.32 22.21 -5.57
CA SER A 457 22.50 23.07 -5.41
C SER A 457 22.18 24.57 -5.51
N LYS A 458 23.08 25.40 -4.96
CA LYS A 458 23.06 26.87 -5.11
C LYS A 458 23.77 27.35 -6.39
N LEU A 459 24.11 26.44 -7.31
CA LEU A 459 24.78 26.76 -8.57
C LEU A 459 23.94 27.72 -9.41
N ARG A 460 24.57 28.76 -9.93
CA ARG A 460 24.02 29.66 -10.96
C ARG A 460 24.49 29.27 -12.37
N LYS A 461 25.73 28.80 -12.47
CA LYS A 461 26.37 28.22 -13.67
C LYS A 461 27.17 26.98 -13.25
N LEU A 462 27.45 26.08 -14.19
CA LEU A 462 28.26 24.87 -13.92
C LEU A 462 29.71 25.24 -13.58
N TRP A 463 30.45 25.83 -14.52
CA TRP A 463 31.84 26.29 -14.35
C TRP A 463 32.13 27.52 -15.23
N GLY A 464 33.11 28.34 -14.84
CA GLY A 464 33.60 29.45 -15.68
C GLY A 464 34.51 28.94 -16.80
N GLY A 465 34.21 29.28 -18.05
CA GLY A 465 35.01 28.92 -19.23
C GLY A 465 34.80 27.50 -19.75
N THR A 466 35.60 27.07 -20.73
CA THR A 466 35.55 25.73 -21.32
C THR A 466 36.36 24.72 -20.49
N LYS A 467 35.73 23.61 -20.07
CA LYS A 467 36.38 22.51 -19.34
C LYS A 467 36.60 21.28 -20.22
N ASN A 468 37.59 20.46 -19.85
CA ASN A 468 37.89 19.19 -20.52
C ASN A 468 36.96 18.08 -20.02
N LEU A 469 35.92 17.74 -20.80
CA LEU A 469 34.87 16.78 -20.42
C LEU A 469 34.99 15.46 -21.21
N LYS A 470 36.22 14.93 -21.33
CA LYS A 470 36.56 13.78 -22.18
C LYS A 470 35.81 12.49 -21.83
N VAL A 471 35.49 12.26 -20.55
CA VAL A 471 34.91 10.99 -20.08
C VAL A 471 33.56 11.16 -19.38
N LEU A 472 33.01 12.37 -19.35
CA LEU A 472 31.77 12.67 -18.65
C LEU A 472 30.58 12.00 -19.33
N LYS A 473 29.85 11.17 -18.58
CA LYS A 473 28.70 10.41 -19.07
C LYS A 473 27.37 10.86 -18.47
N ARG A 474 27.36 11.36 -17.24
CA ARG A 474 26.11 11.65 -16.51
C ARG A 474 26.20 12.97 -15.75
N ILE A 475 25.17 13.79 -15.87
CA ILE A 475 24.98 15.00 -15.08
C ILE A 475 23.57 15.01 -14.49
N THR A 476 23.48 15.22 -13.18
CA THR A 476 22.22 15.44 -12.45
C THR A 476 22.33 16.69 -11.59
N LEU A 477 21.56 17.73 -11.92
CA LEU A 477 21.48 19.00 -11.18
C LEU A 477 20.04 19.31 -10.79
N SER A 478 19.21 18.29 -10.58
CA SER A 478 17.77 18.47 -10.34
C SER A 478 17.49 19.37 -9.13
N HIS A 479 16.44 20.17 -9.20
CA HIS A 479 15.96 21.11 -8.17
C HIS A 479 16.95 22.22 -7.80
N SER A 480 17.93 22.51 -8.67
CA SER A 480 18.82 23.67 -8.53
C SER A 480 18.13 24.94 -9.00
N LEU A 481 17.37 25.57 -8.09
CA LEU A 481 16.47 26.69 -8.40
C LEU A 481 17.18 27.95 -8.93
N GLN A 482 18.47 28.12 -8.62
CA GLN A 482 19.27 29.29 -9.04
C GLN A 482 20.02 29.08 -10.37
N LEU A 483 19.97 27.87 -10.94
CA LEU A 483 20.70 27.53 -12.15
C LEU A 483 20.08 28.26 -13.35
N VAL A 484 20.86 29.09 -14.04
CA VAL A 484 20.37 29.94 -15.14
C VAL A 484 20.57 29.31 -16.51
N ASN A 485 21.75 28.74 -16.74
CA ASN A 485 22.10 28.03 -17.98
C ASN A 485 23.13 26.91 -17.71
N VAL A 486 23.37 26.08 -18.73
CA VAL A 486 24.33 24.97 -18.71
C VAL A 486 25.09 24.89 -20.04
N ASP A 487 25.34 26.05 -20.65
CA ASP A 487 25.84 26.17 -22.03
C ASP A 487 27.17 25.45 -22.25
N GLU A 488 27.94 25.26 -21.18
CA GLU A 488 29.24 24.60 -21.22
C GLU A 488 29.15 23.10 -21.56
N LEU A 489 27.96 22.49 -21.46
CA LEU A 489 27.73 21.09 -21.82
C LEU A 489 27.74 20.83 -23.32
N GLN A 490 27.55 21.86 -24.15
CA GLN A 490 27.54 21.75 -25.61
C GLN A 490 28.84 21.18 -26.20
N TYR A 491 29.94 21.28 -25.45
CA TYR A 491 31.26 20.79 -25.86
C TYR A 491 31.49 19.30 -25.52
N SER A 492 30.62 18.65 -24.74
CA SER A 492 30.77 17.24 -24.38
C SER A 492 30.22 16.28 -25.45
N ARG A 493 31.09 15.39 -25.93
CA ARG A 493 30.71 14.34 -26.91
C ARG A 493 30.32 13.01 -26.26
N THR A 494 30.68 12.80 -25.00
CA THR A 494 30.52 11.50 -24.30
C THR A 494 29.30 11.41 -23.41
N ILE A 495 28.63 12.53 -23.15
CA ILE A 495 27.51 12.58 -22.21
C ILE A 495 26.34 11.71 -22.71
N GLU A 496 25.80 10.87 -21.82
CA GLU A 496 24.72 9.93 -22.08
C GLU A 496 23.40 10.36 -21.42
N LEU A 497 23.47 11.05 -20.26
CA LEU A 497 22.31 11.47 -19.48
C LEU A 497 22.49 12.87 -18.89
N ILE A 498 21.49 13.73 -19.10
CA ILE A 498 21.37 15.05 -18.49
C ILE A 498 20.04 15.13 -17.74
N ASN A 499 20.08 15.41 -16.44
CA ASN A 499 18.89 15.59 -15.60
C ASN A 499 18.95 16.94 -14.87
N LEU A 500 18.11 17.88 -15.30
CA LEU A 500 17.93 19.23 -14.75
C LEU A 500 16.49 19.43 -14.25
N GLN A 501 15.76 18.35 -13.96
CA GLN A 501 14.38 18.43 -13.46
C GLN A 501 14.24 19.42 -12.30
N GLY A 502 13.27 20.32 -12.36
CA GLY A 502 12.94 21.24 -11.27
C GLY A 502 13.88 22.44 -11.17
N CYS A 503 14.77 22.65 -12.13
CA CYS A 503 15.56 23.88 -12.24
C CYS A 503 14.67 24.99 -12.81
N SER A 504 13.84 25.60 -11.96
CA SER A 504 12.88 26.64 -12.38
C SER A 504 13.56 27.92 -12.86
N GLY A 505 14.78 28.23 -12.40
CA GLY A 505 15.58 29.36 -12.88
C GLY A 505 16.19 29.18 -14.28
N LEU A 506 16.15 27.97 -14.84
CA LEU A 506 16.82 27.65 -16.10
C LEU A 506 16.10 28.31 -17.28
N GLN A 507 16.79 29.22 -17.98
CA GLN A 507 16.20 30.04 -19.05
C GLN A 507 16.34 29.39 -20.43
N SER A 508 17.43 28.65 -20.66
CA SER A 508 17.74 28.00 -21.93
C SER A 508 18.38 26.62 -21.71
N PHE A 509 18.26 25.76 -22.73
CA PHE A 509 19.01 24.52 -22.84
C PHE A 509 19.94 24.63 -24.06
N PRO A 510 21.20 24.17 -23.99
CA PRO A 510 22.14 24.27 -25.11
C PRO A 510 21.81 23.32 -26.27
N ASP A 511 22.28 23.66 -27.47
CA ASP A 511 22.24 22.75 -28.62
C ASP A 511 23.21 21.58 -28.37
N MET A 512 22.65 20.36 -28.32
CA MET A 512 23.40 19.14 -28.04
C MET A 512 23.67 18.31 -29.32
N GLY A 513 23.46 18.87 -30.51
CA GLY A 513 23.55 18.16 -31.79
C GLY A 513 24.88 17.43 -32.04
N GLN A 514 25.98 17.87 -31.43
CA GLN A 514 27.31 17.23 -31.51
C GLN A 514 27.49 16.01 -30.59
N SER A 515 26.54 15.76 -29.67
CA SER A 515 26.68 14.72 -28.64
C SER A 515 26.18 13.35 -29.11
N GLN A 516 27.07 12.54 -29.68
CA GLN A 516 26.69 11.27 -30.33
C GLN A 516 26.21 10.17 -29.37
N HIS A 517 26.39 10.36 -28.06
CA HIS A 517 26.07 9.36 -27.04
C HIS A 517 24.89 9.76 -26.14
N LEU A 518 24.32 10.96 -26.30
CA LEU A 518 23.24 11.44 -25.45
C LEU A 518 21.97 10.61 -25.67
N ARG A 519 21.46 9.97 -24.61
CA ARG A 519 20.29 9.08 -24.64
C ARG A 519 19.10 9.64 -23.88
N VAL A 520 19.34 10.37 -22.79
CA VAL A 520 18.28 10.83 -21.88
C VAL A 520 18.48 12.29 -21.53
N VAL A 521 17.43 13.09 -21.74
CA VAL A 521 17.34 14.48 -21.27
C VAL A 521 16.10 14.64 -20.41
N ASN A 522 16.25 15.16 -19.20
CA ASN A 522 15.16 15.48 -18.30
C ASN A 522 15.20 16.94 -17.87
N LEU A 523 14.24 17.73 -18.37
CA LEU A 523 14.01 19.15 -18.07
C LEU A 523 12.62 19.37 -17.45
N ALA A 524 12.06 18.33 -16.86
CA ALA A 524 10.74 18.40 -16.25
C ALA A 524 10.66 19.58 -15.26
N THR A 525 9.56 20.32 -15.27
CA THR A 525 9.28 21.47 -14.39
C THR A 525 10.27 22.64 -14.51
N CYS A 526 11.05 22.70 -15.59
CA CYS A 526 11.83 23.89 -15.98
C CYS A 526 10.91 24.90 -16.68
N ILE A 527 10.12 25.62 -15.89
CA ILE A 527 9.04 26.51 -16.35
C ILE A 527 9.50 27.68 -17.24
N ASN A 528 10.75 28.14 -17.11
CA ASN A 528 11.27 29.29 -17.86
C ASN A 528 11.85 28.94 -19.24
N ILE A 529 11.95 27.64 -19.58
CA ILE A 529 12.36 27.20 -20.91
C ILE A 529 11.19 27.39 -21.87
N LYS A 530 11.37 28.27 -22.86
CA LYS A 530 10.35 28.61 -23.86
C LYS A 530 10.48 27.85 -25.18
N SER A 531 11.68 27.35 -25.47
CA SER A 531 12.00 26.63 -26.70
C SER A 531 13.00 25.51 -26.41
N PHE A 532 12.91 24.43 -27.16
CA PHE A 532 13.84 23.31 -27.04
C PHE A 532 14.72 23.21 -28.30
N PRO A 533 16.07 23.20 -28.15
CA PRO A 533 17.01 23.25 -29.28
C PRO A 533 17.15 21.90 -30.00
N LYS A 534 18.06 21.83 -30.98
CA LYS A 534 18.40 20.60 -31.68
C LYS A 534 19.05 19.59 -30.73
N VAL A 535 18.67 18.31 -30.87
CA VAL A 535 19.22 17.17 -30.12
C VAL A 535 19.76 16.11 -31.08
N PRO A 536 20.72 15.29 -30.63
CA PRO A 536 21.38 14.30 -31.47
C PRO A 536 20.50 13.07 -31.72
N PRO A 537 20.68 12.35 -32.85
CA PRO A 537 19.86 11.18 -33.22
C PRO A 537 20.02 9.98 -32.29
N SER A 538 20.95 10.02 -31.34
CA SER A 538 21.13 9.00 -30.30
C SER A 538 20.07 9.06 -29.19
N ILE A 539 19.29 10.14 -29.11
CA ILE A 539 18.34 10.37 -28.02
C ILE A 539 17.25 9.29 -27.99
N LYS A 540 16.97 8.75 -26.80
CA LYS A 540 15.97 7.69 -26.57
C LYS A 540 14.81 8.14 -25.69
N LYS A 541 15.07 9.01 -24.70
CA LYS A 541 14.04 9.51 -23.77
C LYS A 541 14.16 11.01 -23.57
N LEU A 542 13.03 11.69 -23.71
CA LEU A 542 12.92 13.13 -23.53
C LEU A 542 11.80 13.44 -22.53
N HIS A 543 12.15 14.07 -21.41
CA HIS A 543 11.21 14.47 -20.36
C HIS A 543 11.17 15.99 -20.28
N LEU A 544 10.07 16.57 -20.74
CA LEU A 544 9.81 18.01 -20.84
C LEU A 544 8.54 18.42 -20.09
N GLN A 545 7.99 17.54 -19.24
CA GLN A 545 6.72 17.81 -18.58
C GLN A 545 6.76 19.09 -17.72
N GLY A 546 5.74 19.94 -17.79
CA GLY A 546 5.63 21.19 -17.02
C GLY A 546 6.64 22.27 -17.42
N THR A 547 7.15 22.23 -18.65
CA THR A 547 7.99 23.30 -19.22
C THR A 547 7.13 24.37 -19.89
N GLY A 548 7.69 25.56 -20.08
CA GLY A 548 7.02 26.68 -20.78
C GLY A 548 7.17 26.63 -22.30
N ILE A 549 7.42 25.45 -22.88
CA ILE A 549 7.72 25.29 -24.31
C ILE A 549 6.48 25.62 -25.13
N GLY A 550 6.60 26.60 -26.04
CA GLY A 550 5.52 27.00 -26.95
C GLY A 550 5.50 26.23 -28.27
N GLU A 551 6.68 25.97 -28.82
CA GLU A 551 6.90 25.24 -30.07
C GLU A 551 8.09 24.30 -29.91
N LEU A 552 7.95 23.07 -30.41
CA LEU A 552 9.02 22.08 -30.45
C LEU A 552 9.74 22.18 -31.79
N PHE A 553 11.04 22.53 -31.74
CA PHE A 553 11.94 22.67 -32.89
C PHE A 553 11.55 23.86 -33.80
N HIS A 554 12.38 24.90 -33.83
CA HIS A 554 12.14 26.08 -34.68
C HIS A 554 11.97 25.66 -36.16
N LEU A 555 10.78 25.86 -36.72
CA LEU A 555 10.52 25.85 -38.16
C LEU A 555 10.35 27.32 -38.56
N GLU A 556 11.42 28.01 -38.94
CA GLU A 556 11.28 29.42 -39.30
C GLU A 556 10.55 29.62 -40.63
N GLY A 557 9.41 30.31 -40.55
CA GLY A 557 8.91 31.18 -41.59
C GLY A 557 9.02 32.65 -41.17
N SER A 558 10.22 33.24 -41.14
CA SER A 558 10.42 34.70 -41.28
C SER A 558 11.91 35.11 -41.30
N THR A 559 12.39 35.44 -42.51
CA THR A 559 13.51 36.35 -42.86
C THR A 559 14.87 36.24 -42.16
N ASN A 560 15.83 35.68 -42.91
CA ASN A 560 17.29 35.89 -42.89
C ASN A 560 18.09 35.50 -41.62
N GLN A 561 18.47 34.22 -41.50
CA GLN A 561 19.87 33.74 -41.57
C GLN A 561 19.99 32.23 -41.21
N VAL A 562 20.70 31.48 -42.06
CA VAL A 562 21.17 30.07 -41.92
C VAL A 562 20.09 28.97 -41.93
N ASN A 563 20.02 28.26 -43.06
CA ASN A 563 19.25 27.03 -43.28
C ASN A 563 19.52 25.97 -42.20
N VAL A 564 18.50 25.63 -41.40
CA VAL A 564 18.41 24.34 -40.71
C VAL A 564 17.04 23.72 -40.99
N SER A 565 16.90 23.11 -42.16
CA SER A 565 15.86 22.10 -42.37
C SER A 565 16.26 20.87 -41.55
N PHE A 566 15.42 20.43 -40.61
CA PHE A 566 15.57 19.10 -40.03
C PHE A 566 15.45 18.08 -41.15
N SER A 567 16.45 17.22 -41.31
CA SER A 567 16.29 16.06 -42.18
C SER A 567 15.47 15.02 -41.41
N ASP A 568 14.56 14.33 -42.09
CA ASP A 568 13.65 13.31 -41.55
C ASP A 568 14.34 12.14 -40.82
N GLN A 569 15.68 12.11 -40.79
CA GLN A 569 16.50 11.06 -40.19
C GLN A 569 17.00 11.38 -38.76
N ASP A 570 16.79 12.59 -38.24
CA ASP A 570 17.48 13.09 -37.03
C ASP A 570 16.92 12.61 -35.68
N LEU A 571 15.72 12.01 -35.60
CA LEU A 571 15.09 11.57 -34.33
C LEU A 571 14.65 10.10 -34.31
N GLY A 572 15.14 9.30 -35.27
CA GLY A 572 14.67 7.94 -35.50
C GLY A 572 14.81 6.95 -34.34
N LYS A 573 15.62 7.23 -33.31
CA LYS A 573 15.83 6.35 -32.12
C LYS A 573 15.05 6.76 -30.87
N LEU A 574 14.28 7.85 -30.93
CA LEU A 574 13.51 8.32 -29.77
C LEU A 574 12.39 7.32 -29.47
N VAL A 575 12.33 6.82 -28.23
CA VAL A 575 11.36 5.80 -27.77
C VAL A 575 10.28 6.41 -26.87
N PHE A 576 10.64 7.42 -26.09
CA PHE A 576 9.77 8.04 -25.08
C PHE A 576 9.86 9.56 -25.14
N MET A 577 8.71 10.22 -25.24
CA MET A 577 8.58 11.68 -25.18
C MET A 577 7.45 12.06 -24.22
N ASN A 578 7.78 12.86 -23.19
CA ASN A 578 6.80 13.36 -22.24
C ASN A 578 6.78 14.88 -22.22
N LEU A 579 5.66 15.44 -22.65
CA LEU A 579 5.33 16.86 -22.74
C LEU A 579 4.13 17.21 -21.85
N LYS A 580 3.80 16.36 -20.88
CA LYS A 580 2.65 16.59 -19.99
C LYS A 580 2.72 17.98 -19.35
N ASP A 581 1.60 18.69 -19.23
CA ASP A 581 1.45 20.01 -18.62
C ASP A 581 2.30 21.11 -19.29
N CYS A 582 2.68 20.97 -20.57
CA CYS A 582 3.25 22.06 -21.37
C CYS A 582 2.11 22.96 -21.87
N SER A 583 1.57 23.80 -20.99
CA SER A 583 0.35 24.58 -21.26
C SER A 583 0.46 25.57 -22.42
N SER A 584 1.67 26.07 -22.71
CA SER A 584 1.95 26.99 -23.81
C SER A 584 2.16 26.31 -25.17
N LEU A 585 2.18 24.97 -25.24
CA LEU A 585 2.45 24.24 -26.47
C LEU A 585 1.28 24.38 -27.45
N ARG A 586 1.55 24.97 -28.63
CA ARG A 586 0.51 25.29 -29.64
C ARG A 586 0.44 24.30 -30.78
N SER A 587 1.58 23.77 -31.20
CA SER A 587 1.69 22.86 -32.34
C SER A 587 2.82 21.85 -32.13
N LEU A 588 2.74 20.75 -32.89
CA LEU A 588 3.78 19.73 -32.99
C LEU A 588 4.34 19.69 -34.42
N PRO A 589 5.61 19.36 -34.61
CA PRO A 589 6.14 19.02 -35.93
C PRO A 589 5.43 17.78 -36.48
N ASP A 590 5.55 17.53 -37.79
CA ASP A 590 5.11 16.25 -38.35
C ASP A 590 5.88 15.10 -37.69
N MET A 591 5.14 14.23 -36.99
CA MET A 591 5.71 13.15 -36.19
C MET A 591 5.78 11.82 -36.93
N VAL A 592 5.41 11.74 -38.22
CA VAL A 592 5.41 10.49 -38.99
C VAL A 592 6.79 9.82 -39.01
N ASN A 593 7.87 10.60 -38.95
CA ASN A 593 9.25 10.11 -39.04
C ASN A 593 9.86 9.63 -37.71
N PHE A 594 9.15 9.71 -36.58
CA PHE A 594 9.64 9.21 -35.28
C PHE A 594 9.47 7.69 -35.17
N ASN A 595 10.18 6.96 -36.03
CA ASN A 595 9.98 5.52 -36.25
C ASN A 595 10.16 4.63 -35.01
N SER A 596 10.88 5.05 -33.97
CA SER A 596 11.05 4.26 -32.74
C SER A 596 10.12 4.67 -31.58
N LEU A 597 9.29 5.71 -31.75
CA LEU A 597 8.55 6.28 -30.62
C LEU A 597 7.42 5.34 -30.20
N GLU A 598 7.48 4.88 -28.94
CA GLU A 598 6.50 3.97 -28.36
C GLU A 598 5.55 4.68 -27.39
N VAL A 599 6.00 5.76 -26.75
CA VAL A 599 5.21 6.51 -25.75
C VAL A 599 5.28 8.01 -26.01
N LEU A 600 4.11 8.62 -26.18
CA LEU A 600 3.93 10.06 -26.33
C LEU A 600 2.88 10.55 -25.32
N ASN A 601 3.28 11.45 -24.45
CA ASN A 601 2.38 12.06 -23.46
C ASN A 601 2.33 13.58 -23.67
N LEU A 602 1.17 14.07 -24.07
CA LEU A 602 0.83 15.47 -24.33
C LEU A 602 -0.25 15.97 -23.37
N SER A 603 -0.56 15.22 -22.31
CA SER A 603 -1.67 15.54 -21.43
C SER A 603 -1.49 16.89 -20.74
N GLY A 604 -2.50 17.74 -20.69
CA GLY A 604 -2.42 19.09 -20.11
C GLY A 604 -1.81 20.14 -21.02
N CYS A 605 -1.52 19.83 -22.30
CA CYS A 605 -1.16 20.84 -23.31
C CYS A 605 -2.43 21.58 -23.77
N SER A 606 -2.89 22.54 -22.96
CA SER A 606 -4.19 23.20 -23.12
C SER A 606 -4.32 24.10 -24.35
N GLU A 607 -3.21 24.56 -24.94
CA GLU A 607 -3.21 25.38 -26.17
C GLU A 607 -3.03 24.55 -27.46
N LEU A 608 -2.85 23.23 -27.36
CA LEU A 608 -2.63 22.35 -28.51
C LEU A 608 -3.96 22.07 -29.23
N GLU A 609 -4.17 22.72 -30.39
CA GLU A 609 -5.40 22.57 -31.20
C GLU A 609 -5.26 21.56 -32.34
N GLU A 610 -4.10 21.51 -33.02
CA GLU A 610 -3.87 20.70 -34.22
C GLU A 610 -2.65 19.78 -34.07
N ILE A 611 -2.78 18.54 -34.57
CA ILE A 611 -1.70 17.56 -34.67
C ILE A 611 -1.74 17.02 -36.11
N GLN A 612 -0.64 17.10 -36.86
CA GLN A 612 -0.66 16.74 -38.29
C GLN A 612 -0.42 15.24 -38.56
N GLY A 613 0.21 14.52 -37.63
CA GLY A 613 0.50 13.10 -37.80
C GLY A 613 1.07 12.45 -36.54
N PHE A 614 1.09 11.11 -36.50
CA PHE A 614 1.63 10.33 -35.39
C PHE A 614 2.64 9.28 -35.88
N PRO A 615 3.58 8.85 -35.01
CA PRO A 615 4.65 7.91 -35.38
C PRO A 615 4.26 6.43 -35.33
N LYS A 616 4.40 5.68 -36.42
CA LYS A 616 3.87 4.32 -36.65
C LYS A 616 4.02 3.26 -35.54
N ASN A 617 5.03 3.33 -34.66
CA ASN A 617 5.30 2.31 -33.63
C ASN A 617 4.76 2.64 -32.23
N LEU A 618 3.90 3.65 -32.11
CA LEU A 618 3.34 4.08 -30.83
C LEU A 618 2.50 2.98 -30.16
N LYS A 619 2.76 2.74 -28.88
CA LYS A 619 2.03 1.82 -27.99
C LYS A 619 1.12 2.57 -27.02
N ARG A 620 1.51 3.77 -26.60
CA ARG A 620 0.74 4.60 -25.66
C ARG A 620 0.70 6.07 -26.11
N LEU A 621 -0.50 6.61 -26.22
CA LEU A 621 -0.76 8.01 -26.53
C LEU A 621 -1.65 8.61 -25.44
N SER A 622 -1.24 9.73 -24.86
CA SER A 622 -2.03 10.47 -23.87
C SER A 622 -2.16 11.92 -24.32
N LEU A 623 -3.38 12.34 -24.63
CA LEU A 623 -3.83 13.65 -25.10
C LEU A 623 -4.78 14.30 -24.08
N ALA A 624 -4.88 13.78 -22.85
CA ALA A 624 -5.88 14.24 -21.89
C ALA A 624 -5.76 15.75 -21.63
N LYS A 625 -6.87 16.46 -21.46
CA LYS A 625 -6.90 17.92 -21.21
C LYS A 625 -6.23 18.77 -22.30
N THR A 626 -6.22 18.30 -23.54
CA THR A 626 -5.79 19.11 -24.71
C THR A 626 -7.00 19.83 -25.35
N ALA A 627 -6.73 20.80 -26.22
CA ALA A 627 -7.75 21.54 -26.96
C ALA A 627 -8.02 20.96 -28.37
N THR A 628 -7.57 19.73 -28.63
CA THR A 628 -7.71 19.07 -29.94
C THR A 628 -9.19 18.86 -30.28
N ARG A 629 -9.61 19.32 -31.45
CA ARG A 629 -10.99 19.17 -31.94
C ARG A 629 -11.23 17.85 -32.67
N GLU A 630 -10.22 17.44 -33.42
CA GLU A 630 -10.22 16.24 -34.27
C GLU A 630 -8.85 15.57 -34.16
N ILE A 631 -8.83 14.27 -34.45
CA ILE A 631 -7.62 13.45 -34.43
C ILE A 631 -7.39 12.97 -35.86
N PRO A 632 -6.15 13.10 -36.40
CA PRO A 632 -5.84 12.63 -37.74
C PRO A 632 -6.23 11.17 -37.97
N SER A 633 -6.90 10.90 -39.09
CA SER A 633 -7.23 9.53 -39.54
C SER A 633 -6.00 8.65 -39.76
N SER A 634 -4.81 9.25 -39.87
CA SER A 634 -3.53 8.53 -39.87
C SER A 634 -3.34 7.65 -38.63
N LEU A 635 -4.00 7.96 -37.50
CA LEU A 635 -4.03 7.12 -36.30
C LEU A 635 -4.64 5.74 -36.55
N CYS A 636 -5.57 5.62 -37.51
CA CYS A 636 -6.28 4.37 -37.80
C CYS A 636 -5.57 3.48 -38.83
N HIS A 637 -4.77 4.06 -39.74
CA HIS A 637 -4.13 3.32 -40.85
C HIS A 637 -2.70 2.82 -40.54
N HIS A 638 -2.00 3.41 -39.57
CA HIS A 638 -0.58 3.13 -39.32
C HIS A 638 -0.27 2.42 -37.99
N PHE A 639 -1.28 2.21 -37.12
CA PHE A 639 -1.06 1.81 -35.73
C PHE A 639 -1.71 0.49 -35.36
N SER A 640 -1.12 -0.61 -35.82
CA SER A 640 -1.50 -1.93 -35.33
C SER A 640 -1.04 -2.19 -33.90
N LYS A 641 -0.15 -1.36 -33.32
CA LYS A 641 0.53 -1.59 -32.03
C LYS A 641 0.03 -0.73 -30.86
N LEU A 642 -0.85 0.25 -31.09
CA LEU A 642 -1.32 1.13 -30.02
C LEU A 642 -2.19 0.33 -29.05
N VAL A 643 -1.81 0.31 -27.76
CA VAL A 643 -2.50 -0.42 -26.69
C VAL A 643 -3.34 0.51 -25.81
N VAL A 644 -2.87 1.75 -25.63
CA VAL A 644 -3.51 2.75 -24.78
C VAL A 644 -3.70 4.06 -25.52
N LEU A 645 -4.94 4.53 -25.56
CA LEU A 645 -5.31 5.87 -26.02
C LEU A 645 -6.08 6.59 -24.92
N ASP A 646 -5.47 7.63 -24.38
CA ASP A 646 -6.02 8.45 -23.30
C ASP A 646 -6.31 9.85 -23.79
N MET A 647 -7.58 10.25 -23.74
CA MET A 647 -8.09 11.54 -24.20
C MET A 647 -9.08 12.12 -23.18
N GLU A 648 -8.88 11.82 -21.89
CA GLU A 648 -9.76 12.35 -20.84
C GLU A 648 -9.77 13.89 -20.84
N ASP A 649 -10.91 14.50 -20.53
CA ASP A 649 -11.12 15.94 -20.46
C ASP A 649 -10.76 16.71 -21.76
N CYS A 650 -10.75 16.06 -22.93
CA CYS A 650 -10.66 16.73 -24.24
C CYS A 650 -12.01 17.39 -24.58
N LYS A 651 -12.29 18.53 -23.96
CA LYS A 651 -13.63 19.15 -23.95
C LYS A 651 -14.18 19.54 -25.33
N ARG A 652 -13.29 19.84 -26.29
CA ARG A 652 -13.62 20.26 -27.67
C ARG A 652 -13.64 19.10 -28.67
N LEU A 653 -13.38 17.87 -28.22
CA LEU A 653 -13.39 16.70 -29.10
C LEU A 653 -14.84 16.41 -29.50
N THR A 654 -15.13 16.48 -30.79
CA THR A 654 -16.49 16.28 -31.32
C THR A 654 -16.69 14.90 -31.92
N ASN A 655 -15.66 14.31 -32.54
CA ASN A 655 -15.72 13.03 -33.23
C ASN A 655 -14.45 12.20 -33.02
N LEU A 656 -14.59 10.87 -33.09
CA LEU A 656 -13.48 9.93 -33.15
C LEU A 656 -13.00 9.74 -34.60
N PRO A 657 -11.72 9.39 -34.83
CA PRO A 657 -11.19 9.18 -36.18
C PRO A 657 -11.87 8.00 -36.90
N ILE A 658 -12.13 8.17 -38.20
CA ILE A 658 -12.76 7.15 -39.05
C ILE A 658 -11.82 5.94 -39.19
N GLY A 659 -12.35 4.73 -39.03
CA GLY A 659 -11.59 3.49 -39.18
C GLY A 659 -10.85 3.02 -37.92
N MET A 660 -11.19 3.54 -36.73
CA MET A 660 -10.68 3.06 -35.43
C MET A 660 -10.87 1.55 -35.21
N CYS A 661 -11.84 0.93 -35.88
CA CYS A 661 -12.09 -0.51 -35.84
C CYS A 661 -10.88 -1.35 -36.31
N ASN A 662 -9.96 -0.76 -37.07
CA ASN A 662 -8.72 -1.41 -37.54
C ASN A 662 -7.60 -1.48 -36.49
N MET A 663 -7.75 -0.84 -35.32
CA MET A 663 -6.73 -0.81 -34.27
C MET A 663 -6.70 -2.12 -33.48
N LYS A 664 -6.00 -3.13 -34.03
CA LYS A 664 -5.98 -4.51 -33.50
C LYS A 664 -5.36 -4.68 -32.11
N SER A 665 -4.56 -3.74 -31.60
CA SER A 665 -3.95 -3.87 -30.26
C SER A 665 -4.58 -2.97 -29.19
N LEU A 666 -5.55 -2.11 -29.54
CA LEU A 666 -6.07 -1.11 -28.62
C LEU A 666 -6.94 -1.77 -27.55
N ALA A 667 -6.42 -1.86 -26.33
CA ALA A 667 -7.06 -2.51 -25.19
C ALA A 667 -7.74 -1.51 -24.24
N LEU A 668 -7.25 -0.27 -24.16
CA LEU A 668 -7.75 0.75 -23.25
C LEU A 668 -7.99 2.08 -23.97
N LEU A 669 -9.22 2.57 -23.89
CA LEU A 669 -9.66 3.84 -24.46
C LEU A 669 -10.32 4.69 -23.39
N LYS A 670 -9.73 5.85 -23.10
CA LYS A 670 -10.28 6.83 -22.15
C LYS A 670 -10.71 8.10 -22.85
N LEU A 671 -11.98 8.45 -22.66
CA LEU A 671 -12.68 9.59 -23.25
C LEU A 671 -13.52 10.34 -22.20
N SER A 672 -13.38 10.00 -20.91
CA SER A 672 -14.12 10.64 -19.83
C SER A 672 -13.92 12.15 -19.87
N GLY A 673 -14.96 12.97 -19.71
CA GLY A 673 -14.88 14.44 -19.70
C GLY A 673 -14.88 15.09 -21.09
N CYS A 674 -14.97 14.32 -22.19
CA CYS A 674 -15.16 14.87 -23.55
C CYS A 674 -16.59 15.40 -23.72
N SER A 675 -16.85 16.61 -23.23
CA SER A 675 -18.20 17.18 -23.10
C SER A 675 -18.93 17.49 -24.40
N GLU A 676 -18.22 17.62 -25.53
CA GLU A 676 -18.81 17.84 -26.86
C GLU A 676 -18.97 16.55 -27.68
N LEU A 677 -18.40 15.43 -27.22
CA LEU A 677 -18.49 14.14 -27.90
C LEU A 677 -19.88 13.53 -27.67
N ASP A 678 -20.73 13.55 -28.71
CA ASP A 678 -22.11 13.06 -28.64
C ASP A 678 -22.36 11.77 -29.44
N ASN A 679 -21.43 11.39 -30.31
CA ASN A 679 -21.54 10.26 -31.22
C ASN A 679 -20.27 9.40 -31.17
N ILE A 680 -20.44 8.10 -30.89
CA ILE A 680 -19.35 7.12 -30.82
C ILE A 680 -19.62 6.05 -31.86
N GLN A 681 -18.69 5.86 -32.79
CA GLN A 681 -18.76 4.88 -33.88
C GLN A 681 -17.38 4.21 -34.07
N ASP A 682 -17.33 3.09 -34.80
CA ASP A 682 -16.11 2.41 -35.24
C ASP A 682 -15.10 2.04 -34.14
N LEU A 683 -15.55 1.55 -32.98
CA LEU A 683 -14.64 1.09 -31.92
C LEU A 683 -13.88 -0.21 -32.28
N PRO A 684 -12.65 -0.42 -31.76
CA PRO A 684 -11.83 -1.60 -32.01
C PRO A 684 -12.34 -2.85 -31.28
N ARG A 685 -12.09 -4.03 -31.85
CA ARG A 685 -12.59 -5.30 -31.31
C ARG A 685 -11.92 -5.78 -30.02
N ASN A 686 -10.63 -5.51 -29.87
CA ASN A 686 -9.81 -6.03 -28.77
C ASN A 686 -9.84 -5.13 -27.52
N LEU A 687 -10.86 -4.27 -27.41
CA LEU A 687 -10.99 -3.30 -26.34
C LEU A 687 -11.44 -4.00 -25.04
N LYS A 688 -10.63 -3.88 -24.00
CA LYS A 688 -10.91 -4.42 -22.65
C LYS A 688 -11.52 -3.38 -21.72
N GLU A 689 -11.11 -2.12 -21.86
CA GLU A 689 -11.57 -1.04 -20.99
C GLU A 689 -11.99 0.20 -21.80
N LEU A 690 -13.22 0.67 -21.55
CA LEU A 690 -13.80 1.84 -22.19
C LEU A 690 -14.38 2.81 -21.16
N TYR A 691 -13.83 4.02 -21.12
CA TYR A 691 -14.26 5.09 -20.23
C TYR A 691 -14.83 6.26 -21.02
N LEU A 692 -16.12 6.52 -20.85
CA LEU A 692 -16.92 7.53 -21.56
C LEU A 692 -17.60 8.51 -20.59
N GLY A 693 -17.21 8.52 -19.32
CA GLY A 693 -17.95 9.26 -18.30
C GLY A 693 -17.97 10.77 -18.56
N GLY A 694 -19.10 11.45 -18.40
CA GLY A 694 -19.22 12.90 -18.60
C GLY A 694 -19.21 13.36 -20.07
N THR A 695 -19.42 12.44 -21.01
CA THR A 695 -19.62 12.76 -22.44
C THR A 695 -21.04 13.25 -22.74
N ALA A 696 -21.28 13.78 -23.94
CA ALA A 696 -22.60 14.22 -24.41
C ALA A 696 -23.42 13.12 -25.12
N VAL A 697 -22.98 11.87 -25.02
CA VAL A 697 -23.59 10.71 -25.67
C VAL A 697 -25.05 10.55 -25.23
N LYS A 698 -25.96 10.51 -26.21
CA LYS A 698 -27.40 10.29 -25.97
C LYS A 698 -27.79 8.82 -25.95
N ALA A 699 -27.15 8.01 -26.81
CA ALA A 699 -27.35 6.58 -26.91
C ALA A 699 -26.11 5.93 -27.55
N LEU A 700 -25.75 4.72 -27.11
CA LEU A 700 -24.80 3.87 -27.83
C LEU A 700 -25.59 3.04 -28.86
N ARG A 701 -25.09 2.93 -30.09
CA ARG A 701 -25.77 2.17 -31.18
C ARG A 701 -25.46 0.67 -31.08
N SER A 702 -26.44 -0.18 -31.39
CA SER A 702 -26.31 -1.65 -31.28
C SER A 702 -25.19 -2.30 -32.12
N PRO A 703 -24.83 -1.85 -33.34
CA PRO A 703 -23.73 -2.46 -34.11
C PRO A 703 -22.34 -2.31 -33.46
N LEU A 704 -22.19 -1.39 -32.50
CA LEU A 704 -20.93 -1.18 -31.77
C LEU A 704 -20.64 -2.35 -30.84
N LEU A 705 -21.67 -2.98 -30.27
CA LEU A 705 -21.51 -4.02 -29.25
C LEU A 705 -21.10 -5.37 -29.83
N GLU A 706 -21.41 -5.63 -31.11
CA GLU A 706 -21.02 -6.88 -31.77
C GLU A 706 -19.50 -7.03 -31.92
N ASN A 707 -18.78 -5.91 -31.87
CA ASN A 707 -17.34 -5.88 -31.95
C ASN A 707 -16.65 -5.94 -30.58
N LEU A 708 -17.33 -5.70 -29.45
CA LEU A 708 -16.72 -5.50 -28.13
C LEU A 708 -16.80 -6.73 -27.21
N SER A 709 -16.55 -7.94 -27.74
CA SER A 709 -16.67 -9.17 -26.95
C SER A 709 -15.70 -9.25 -25.76
N GLU A 710 -14.52 -8.65 -25.89
CA GLU A 710 -13.44 -8.65 -24.90
C GLU A 710 -13.58 -7.57 -23.81
N LEU A 711 -14.65 -6.76 -23.86
CA LEU A 711 -14.80 -5.62 -22.97
C LEU A 711 -15.11 -6.08 -21.54
N VAL A 712 -14.20 -5.76 -20.61
CA VAL A 712 -14.28 -6.08 -19.18
C VAL A 712 -14.91 -4.93 -18.37
N ILE A 713 -14.56 -3.69 -18.71
CA ILE A 713 -15.03 -2.50 -18.00
C ILE A 713 -15.66 -1.51 -18.98
N LEU A 714 -16.91 -1.12 -18.69
CA LEU A 714 -17.59 -0.02 -19.37
C LEU A 714 -18.01 1.04 -18.34
N SER A 715 -17.44 2.24 -18.45
CA SER A 715 -17.82 3.39 -17.63
C SER A 715 -18.49 4.48 -18.46
N LEU A 716 -19.72 4.82 -18.09
CA LEU A 716 -20.55 5.89 -18.65
C LEU A 716 -20.96 6.88 -17.54
N GLU A 717 -20.20 6.96 -16.45
CA GLU A 717 -20.57 7.78 -15.29
C GLU A 717 -20.78 9.26 -15.66
N ASN A 718 -21.78 9.92 -15.09
CA ASN A 718 -22.11 11.33 -15.32
C ASN A 718 -22.45 11.68 -16.77
N CYS A 719 -22.81 10.72 -17.63
CA CYS A 719 -23.39 10.97 -18.95
C CYS A 719 -24.82 11.48 -18.82
N LYS A 720 -25.00 12.78 -18.55
CA LYS A 720 -26.29 13.37 -18.18
C LYS A 720 -27.38 13.26 -19.25
N ARG A 721 -26.98 13.21 -20.53
CA ARG A 721 -27.88 13.12 -21.71
C ARG A 721 -28.15 11.70 -22.16
N LEU A 722 -27.57 10.69 -21.50
CA LEU A 722 -27.74 9.28 -21.87
C LEU A 722 -29.18 8.86 -21.55
N GLN A 723 -29.96 8.57 -22.58
CA GLN A 723 -31.38 8.21 -22.46
C GLN A 723 -31.60 6.70 -22.53
N HIS A 724 -30.85 6.02 -23.39
CA HIS A 724 -30.99 4.58 -23.64
C HIS A 724 -29.63 3.90 -23.79
N LEU A 725 -29.55 2.68 -23.27
CA LEU A 725 -28.49 1.73 -23.62
C LEU A 725 -28.94 0.85 -24.79
N PRO A 726 -28.01 0.39 -25.65
CA PRO A 726 -28.31 -0.42 -26.83
C PRO A 726 -28.95 -1.76 -26.49
N THR A 727 -29.88 -2.21 -27.34
CA THR A 727 -30.39 -3.59 -27.30
C THR A 727 -29.26 -4.55 -27.68
N GLY A 728 -28.99 -5.56 -26.84
CA GLY A 728 -27.89 -6.52 -27.04
C GLY A 728 -26.69 -6.36 -26.11
N MET A 729 -26.80 -5.61 -25.00
CA MET A 729 -25.79 -5.58 -23.93
C MET A 729 -25.42 -6.98 -23.39
N SER A 730 -26.36 -7.93 -23.46
CA SER A 730 -26.14 -9.34 -23.15
C SER A 730 -25.07 -10.04 -24.00
N LYS A 731 -24.69 -9.48 -25.16
CA LYS A 731 -23.62 -10.02 -26.02
C LYS A 731 -22.20 -9.75 -25.48
N LEU A 732 -22.04 -8.83 -24.52
CA LEU A 732 -20.75 -8.49 -23.90
C LEU A 732 -20.33 -9.55 -22.88
N LYS A 733 -19.91 -10.73 -23.36
CA LYS A 733 -19.65 -11.91 -22.53
C LYS A 733 -18.56 -11.68 -21.48
N SER A 734 -17.57 -10.84 -21.74
CA SER A 734 -16.46 -10.59 -20.80
C SER A 734 -16.71 -9.43 -19.82
N LEU A 735 -17.87 -8.77 -19.88
CA LEU A 735 -18.12 -7.56 -19.08
C LEU A 735 -18.35 -7.90 -17.60
N VAL A 736 -17.45 -7.40 -16.75
CA VAL A 736 -17.45 -7.60 -15.30
C VAL A 736 -18.02 -6.39 -14.57
N THR A 737 -17.66 -5.17 -15.00
CA THR A 737 -18.05 -3.92 -14.32
C THR A 737 -18.74 -2.96 -15.26
N LEU A 738 -19.96 -2.52 -14.88
CA LEU A 738 -20.74 -1.51 -15.59
C LEU A 738 -21.04 -0.32 -14.69
N LYS A 739 -20.50 0.85 -15.05
CA LYS A 739 -20.69 2.10 -14.28
C LYS A 739 -21.58 3.09 -15.03
N LEU A 740 -22.73 3.38 -14.46
CA LEU A 740 -23.77 4.26 -15.02
C LEU A 740 -24.18 5.36 -14.04
N SER A 741 -23.48 5.48 -12.91
CA SER A 741 -23.74 6.49 -11.89
C SER A 741 -23.80 7.91 -12.47
N GLY A 742 -24.82 8.69 -12.15
CA GLY A 742 -24.98 10.08 -12.60
C GLY A 742 -25.63 10.24 -13.98
N CYS A 743 -26.08 9.16 -14.64
CA CYS A 743 -26.86 9.24 -15.88
C CYS A 743 -28.31 9.66 -15.60
N SER A 744 -28.54 10.96 -15.45
CA SER A 744 -29.81 11.54 -14.98
C SER A 744 -31.01 11.44 -15.93
N GLU A 745 -30.79 11.15 -17.22
CA GLU A 745 -31.85 10.95 -18.21
C GLU A 745 -32.11 9.46 -18.54
N LEU A 746 -31.34 8.54 -17.96
CA LEU A 746 -31.46 7.11 -18.23
C LEU A 746 -32.69 6.54 -17.51
N GLU A 747 -33.76 6.26 -18.26
CA GLU A 747 -35.04 5.79 -17.69
C GLU A 747 -35.19 4.27 -17.65
N THR A 748 -34.44 3.54 -18.50
CA THR A 748 -34.56 2.08 -18.69
C THR A 748 -33.18 1.45 -18.87
N ILE A 749 -33.06 0.18 -18.47
CA ILE A 749 -31.85 -0.65 -18.65
C ILE A 749 -32.26 -1.91 -19.43
N PRO A 750 -31.55 -2.28 -20.50
CA PRO A 750 -31.78 -3.51 -21.27
C PRO A 750 -31.24 -4.75 -20.52
N ASP A 751 -31.40 -5.93 -21.11
CA ASP A 751 -30.83 -7.16 -20.56
C ASP A 751 -29.30 -7.06 -20.45
N LEU A 752 -28.80 -7.38 -19.25
CA LEU A 752 -27.39 -7.27 -18.88
C LEU A 752 -26.61 -8.56 -19.17
N PRO A 753 -25.27 -8.50 -19.34
CA PRO A 753 -24.44 -9.69 -19.58
C PRO A 753 -24.31 -10.58 -18.33
N GLN A 754 -24.20 -11.89 -18.54
CA GLN A 754 -24.25 -12.90 -17.46
C GLN A 754 -23.07 -12.84 -16.47
N ASN A 755 -21.88 -12.43 -16.93
CA ASN A 755 -20.65 -12.38 -16.14
C ASN A 755 -20.48 -11.08 -15.31
N LEU A 756 -21.52 -10.24 -15.27
CA LEU A 756 -21.47 -8.96 -14.58
C LEU A 756 -21.38 -9.15 -13.06
N LYS A 757 -20.29 -8.66 -12.45
CA LYS A 757 -20.05 -8.69 -10.99
C LYS A 757 -20.46 -7.40 -10.29
N GLU A 758 -20.30 -6.27 -10.97
CA GLU A 758 -20.52 -4.95 -10.39
C GLU A 758 -21.39 -4.06 -11.27
N LEU A 759 -22.49 -3.56 -10.70
CA LEU A 759 -23.41 -2.64 -11.36
C LEU A 759 -23.65 -1.39 -10.51
N PHE A 760 -23.20 -0.24 -11.03
CA PHE A 760 -23.35 1.06 -10.37
C PHE A 760 -24.34 1.94 -11.12
N LEU A 761 -25.47 2.27 -10.48
CA LEU A 761 -26.59 3.01 -11.05
C LEU A 761 -26.94 4.27 -10.27
N VAL A 762 -25.99 4.77 -9.46
CA VAL A 762 -26.25 5.85 -8.51
C VAL A 762 -26.81 7.09 -9.18
N GLY A 763 -27.95 7.60 -8.74
CA GLY A 763 -28.50 8.88 -9.22
C GLY A 763 -29.04 8.84 -10.65
N THR A 764 -29.38 7.66 -11.17
CA THR A 764 -30.05 7.51 -12.46
C THR A 764 -31.57 7.76 -12.36
N ALA A 765 -32.24 7.95 -13.50
CA ALA A 765 -33.70 8.15 -13.59
C ALA A 765 -34.48 6.85 -13.85
N ILE A 766 -33.85 5.69 -13.60
CA ILE A 766 -34.42 4.38 -13.89
C ILE A 766 -35.72 4.17 -13.11
N ARG A 767 -36.72 3.60 -13.80
CA ARG A 767 -38.02 3.30 -13.18
C ARG A 767 -38.12 1.85 -12.72
N TYR A 768 -37.47 0.94 -13.44
CA TYR A 768 -37.49 -0.51 -13.24
C TYR A 768 -36.13 -1.10 -13.64
N LEU A 769 -35.75 -2.23 -13.03
CA LEU A 769 -34.64 -3.08 -13.48
C LEU A 769 -35.18 -4.20 -14.38
N PRO A 770 -34.39 -4.69 -15.36
CA PRO A 770 -34.80 -5.82 -16.20
C PRO A 770 -34.93 -7.11 -15.37
N SER A 771 -35.87 -7.99 -15.73
CA SER A 771 -36.01 -9.31 -15.08
C SER A 771 -34.75 -10.16 -15.20
N SER A 772 -33.95 -9.93 -16.25
CA SER A 772 -32.66 -10.59 -16.47
C SER A 772 -31.68 -10.43 -15.30
N ILE A 773 -31.83 -9.37 -14.48
CA ILE A 773 -30.98 -9.16 -13.30
C ILE A 773 -31.06 -10.33 -12.33
N GLY A 774 -32.20 -11.03 -12.28
CA GLY A 774 -32.41 -12.22 -11.46
C GLY A 774 -31.47 -13.39 -11.76
N TYR A 775 -30.94 -13.45 -12.98
CA TYR A 775 -30.16 -14.57 -13.49
C TYR A 775 -28.65 -14.27 -13.57
N LEU A 776 -28.19 -13.15 -12.99
CA LEU A 776 -26.78 -12.78 -12.95
C LEU A 776 -26.05 -13.52 -11.83
N ALA A 777 -25.49 -14.69 -12.14
CA ALA A 777 -24.88 -15.59 -11.17
C ALA A 777 -23.70 -14.98 -10.38
N GLU A 778 -22.96 -14.09 -11.03
CA GLU A 778 -21.71 -13.52 -10.51
C GLU A 778 -21.89 -12.14 -9.84
N LEU A 779 -23.12 -11.59 -9.80
CA LEU A 779 -23.37 -10.22 -9.34
C LEU A 779 -23.15 -10.09 -7.83
N ASP A 780 -22.08 -9.38 -7.45
CA ASP A 780 -21.66 -9.15 -6.07
C ASP A 780 -22.16 -7.81 -5.51
N THR A 781 -22.11 -6.77 -6.36
CA THR A 781 -22.41 -5.40 -5.97
C THR A 781 -23.47 -4.76 -6.87
N LEU A 782 -24.57 -4.31 -6.26
CA LEU A 782 -25.64 -3.54 -6.91
C LEU A 782 -25.88 -2.22 -6.15
N ASP A 783 -25.40 -1.11 -6.72
CA ASP A 783 -25.56 0.23 -6.15
C ASP A 783 -26.65 1.02 -6.88
N LEU A 784 -27.79 1.22 -6.24
CA LEU A 784 -28.97 1.93 -6.73
C LEU A 784 -29.22 3.23 -5.96
N LYS A 785 -28.24 3.72 -5.21
CA LYS A 785 -28.37 4.93 -4.40
C LYS A 785 -28.87 6.12 -5.23
N ASN A 786 -29.72 6.97 -4.67
CA ASN A 786 -30.31 8.15 -5.31
C ASN A 786 -31.15 7.85 -6.58
N CYS A 787 -31.58 6.62 -6.86
CA CYS A 787 -32.52 6.31 -7.93
C CYS A 787 -33.95 6.71 -7.53
N LYS A 788 -34.24 8.03 -7.57
CA LYS A 788 -35.48 8.60 -7.00
C LYS A 788 -36.77 8.12 -7.67
N ARG A 789 -36.70 7.75 -8.96
CA ARG A 789 -37.82 7.29 -9.79
C ARG A 789 -38.00 5.77 -9.81
N LEU A 790 -37.12 5.02 -9.14
CA LEU A 790 -37.20 3.56 -9.09
C LEU A 790 -38.46 3.16 -8.32
N ARG A 791 -39.39 2.47 -8.99
CA ARG A 791 -40.71 2.12 -8.43
C ARG A 791 -40.75 0.73 -7.82
N HIS A 792 -40.22 -0.27 -8.51
CA HIS A 792 -40.21 -1.66 -8.05
C HIS A 792 -38.89 -2.36 -8.40
N LEU A 793 -38.55 -3.38 -7.64
CA LEU A 793 -37.50 -4.35 -7.97
C LEU A 793 -38.15 -5.59 -8.62
N PRO A 794 -37.52 -6.23 -9.63
CA PRO A 794 -38.08 -7.40 -10.30
C PRO A 794 -38.16 -8.62 -9.38
N MET A 795 -39.18 -9.46 -9.57
CA MET A 795 -39.43 -10.64 -8.73
C MET A 795 -38.33 -11.69 -8.89
N GLU A 796 -37.72 -11.75 -10.06
CA GLU A 796 -36.63 -12.64 -10.44
C GLU A 796 -35.35 -12.37 -9.64
N MET A 797 -35.21 -11.22 -8.96
CA MET A 797 -34.10 -11.00 -8.00
C MET A 797 -34.05 -12.05 -6.91
N GLN A 798 -35.13 -12.79 -6.64
CA GLN A 798 -35.12 -13.92 -5.71
C GLN A 798 -34.17 -15.06 -6.13
N ASP A 799 -33.90 -15.17 -7.44
CA ASP A 799 -33.12 -16.25 -8.06
C ASP A 799 -31.62 -15.89 -8.19
N LEU A 800 -31.24 -14.66 -7.81
CA LEU A 800 -29.87 -14.20 -7.75
C LEU A 800 -29.06 -15.04 -6.75
N LEU A 801 -27.89 -15.50 -7.19
CA LEU A 801 -26.80 -16.00 -6.35
C LEU A 801 -26.26 -14.86 -5.46
N PRO A 802 -25.46 -15.13 -4.41
CA PRO A 802 -25.41 -14.27 -3.23
C PRO A 802 -24.84 -12.87 -3.50
N LEU A 803 -25.74 -11.88 -3.59
CA LEU A 803 -25.42 -10.45 -3.64
C LEU A 803 -24.93 -9.98 -2.25
N ASN A 804 -23.70 -9.49 -2.16
CA ASN A 804 -23.12 -9.05 -0.88
C ASN A 804 -23.51 -7.60 -0.52
N VAL A 805 -23.64 -6.74 -1.53
CA VAL A 805 -23.91 -5.29 -1.35
C VAL A 805 -25.13 -4.86 -2.15
N LEU A 806 -26.14 -4.34 -1.43
CA LEU A 806 -27.33 -3.69 -2.02
C LEU A 806 -27.54 -2.31 -1.37
N ASP A 807 -27.31 -1.24 -2.13
CA ASP A 807 -27.58 0.13 -1.69
C ASP A 807 -28.79 0.71 -2.42
N LEU A 808 -29.89 0.93 -1.68
CA LEU A 808 -31.14 1.52 -2.16
C LEU A 808 -31.40 2.90 -1.53
N SER A 809 -30.35 3.54 -1.00
CA SER A 809 -30.49 4.82 -0.29
C SER A 809 -31.14 5.88 -1.18
N ASN A 810 -32.10 6.64 -0.66
CA ASN A 810 -32.74 7.79 -1.31
C ASN A 810 -33.52 7.43 -2.58
N CYS A 811 -34.02 6.19 -2.68
CA CYS A 811 -35.03 5.77 -3.65
C CYS A 811 -36.44 6.11 -3.15
N SER A 812 -36.90 7.34 -3.40
CA SER A 812 -38.12 7.89 -2.79
C SER A 812 -39.45 7.37 -3.36
N GLU A 813 -39.49 6.91 -4.61
CA GLU A 813 -40.69 6.35 -5.27
C GLU A 813 -40.78 4.81 -5.17
N LEU A 814 -39.87 4.17 -4.43
CA LEU A 814 -39.83 2.71 -4.33
C LEU A 814 -41.03 2.19 -3.53
N GLU A 815 -42.00 1.62 -4.23
CA GLU A 815 -43.17 0.94 -3.69
C GLU A 815 -42.87 -0.57 -3.55
N LEU A 816 -42.78 -1.05 -2.31
CA LEU A 816 -42.67 -2.46 -1.99
C LEU A 816 -44.04 -3.14 -2.14
N ILE A 817 -44.34 -3.70 -3.33
CA ILE A 817 -45.58 -4.45 -3.58
C ILE A 817 -45.41 -5.90 -3.12
N PRO A 818 -46.33 -6.47 -2.31
CA PRO A 818 -46.38 -7.91 -2.09
C PRO A 818 -46.99 -8.63 -3.30
N GLY A 819 -46.22 -9.52 -3.92
CA GLY A 819 -46.68 -10.66 -4.73
C GLY A 819 -47.71 -10.40 -5.83
N SER A 820 -47.25 -10.34 -7.08
CA SER A 820 -48.13 -10.52 -8.24
C SER A 820 -48.60 -11.98 -8.37
N LEU A 821 -49.76 -12.32 -7.78
CA LEU A 821 -50.55 -13.49 -8.16
C LEU A 821 -51.56 -13.09 -9.25
N PRO A 822 -51.70 -13.82 -10.37
CA PRO A 822 -52.78 -13.56 -11.32
C PRO A 822 -54.10 -14.19 -10.87
N LYS A 823 -55.13 -13.32 -10.81
CA LYS A 823 -56.59 -13.55 -10.96
C LYS A 823 -57.32 -14.39 -9.91
N THR A 824 -58.30 -13.77 -9.23
CA THR A 824 -59.75 -14.01 -9.46
C THR A 824 -60.62 -12.86 -8.90
N ARG A 825 -61.85 -12.79 -9.42
CA ARG A 825 -62.77 -11.64 -9.56
C ARG A 825 -63.46 -11.14 -8.27
N ASP A 826 -63.92 -9.89 -8.38
CA ASP A 826 -64.98 -9.19 -7.64
C ASP A 826 -64.64 -8.30 -6.40
N LEU A 827 -64.54 -6.99 -6.73
CA LEU A 827 -64.95 -5.75 -6.03
C LEU A 827 -66.00 -5.95 -4.89
N ARG A 828 -66.12 -5.17 -3.81
CA ARG A 828 -65.86 -3.75 -3.49
C ARG A 828 -66.05 -3.60 -1.96
N ILE A 829 -65.24 -2.80 -1.27
CA ILE A 829 -65.62 -1.64 -0.44
C ILE A 829 -64.33 -0.95 0.05
N SER A 830 -64.38 0.37 -0.08
CA SER A 830 -63.39 1.37 0.28
C SER A 830 -63.05 1.41 1.77
N LEU A 831 -61.77 1.36 2.12
CA LEU A 831 -61.24 1.97 3.35
C LEU A 831 -59.96 2.75 2.99
N THR A 832 -60.12 4.07 2.99
CA THR A 832 -59.08 5.08 2.90
C THR A 832 -58.09 4.95 4.07
N ALA A 833 -56.80 4.99 3.73
CA ALA A 833 -55.61 4.92 4.60
C ALA A 833 -55.34 3.56 5.26
N MET A 834 -54.31 2.86 4.76
CA MET A 834 -53.16 2.30 5.51
C MET A 834 -52.28 1.41 4.59
N PRO A 835 -51.21 1.94 3.95
CA PRO A 835 -50.13 1.10 3.45
C PRO A 835 -49.07 1.03 4.57
N LEU A 836 -48.73 -0.12 5.16
CA LEU A 836 -48.68 -1.46 4.59
C LEU A 836 -49.04 -2.54 5.62
N GLN A 837 -49.87 -3.49 5.19
CA GLN A 837 -49.84 -4.87 5.68
C GLN A 837 -49.29 -5.72 4.54
N ALA A 838 -48.05 -6.19 4.66
CA ALA A 838 -47.47 -7.18 3.76
C ALA A 838 -46.59 -8.12 4.59
N LYS A 839 -46.98 -9.41 4.61
CA LYS A 839 -46.10 -10.51 5.01
C LYS A 839 -45.08 -10.72 3.89
N LEU A 840 -43.79 -10.79 4.23
CA LEU A 840 -42.78 -11.26 3.27
C LEU A 840 -43.05 -12.75 2.96
N PRO A 841 -43.07 -13.20 1.68
CA PRO A 841 -43.35 -14.60 1.39
C PRO A 841 -42.24 -15.49 1.94
N TYR A 842 -42.61 -16.60 2.57
CA TYR A 842 -41.68 -17.60 3.13
C TYR A 842 -40.62 -18.10 2.11
N SER A 843 -40.90 -17.93 0.82
CA SER A 843 -40.07 -18.33 -0.32
C SER A 843 -38.81 -17.47 -0.55
N PHE A 844 -38.71 -16.27 0.04
CA PHE A 844 -37.58 -15.34 -0.18
C PHE A 844 -36.38 -15.55 0.77
N SER A 845 -36.43 -16.54 1.65
CA SER A 845 -35.40 -16.75 2.68
C SER A 845 -33.99 -17.04 2.15
N ARG A 846 -33.85 -17.51 0.90
CA ARG A 846 -32.54 -17.79 0.27
C ARG A 846 -31.79 -16.55 -0.19
N PHE A 847 -32.47 -15.58 -0.82
CA PHE A 847 -31.87 -14.36 -1.36
C PHE A 847 -31.28 -13.48 -0.24
N TYR A 848 -32.02 -13.32 0.84
CA TYR A 848 -31.64 -12.48 1.98
C TYR A 848 -30.53 -13.07 2.85
N ALA A 849 -30.25 -14.37 2.76
CA ALA A 849 -29.33 -15.06 3.65
C ALA A 849 -27.88 -14.56 3.57
N HIS A 850 -27.50 -13.92 2.46
CA HIS A 850 -26.11 -13.58 2.15
C HIS A 850 -25.81 -12.08 2.15
N ILE A 851 -26.82 -11.22 2.24
CA ILE A 851 -26.62 -9.76 2.25
C ILE A 851 -25.79 -9.37 3.48
N VAL A 852 -24.64 -8.74 3.26
CA VAL A 852 -23.72 -8.29 4.32
C VAL A 852 -23.99 -6.82 4.67
N THR A 853 -24.29 -6.00 3.67
CA THR A 853 -24.58 -4.57 3.84
C THR A 853 -25.88 -4.20 3.13
N LEU A 854 -26.82 -3.63 3.89
CA LEU A 854 -28.09 -3.11 3.39
C LEU A 854 -28.24 -1.64 3.78
N SER A 855 -28.43 -0.77 2.79
CA SER A 855 -28.75 0.65 3.03
C SER A 855 -30.09 1.03 2.40
N LEU A 856 -31.01 1.47 3.26
CA LEU A 856 -32.35 1.96 2.95
C LEU A 856 -32.54 3.40 3.48
N SER A 857 -31.44 4.14 3.59
CA SER A 857 -31.44 5.51 4.10
C SER A 857 -32.30 6.43 3.23
N LYS A 858 -33.21 7.23 3.80
CA LYS A 858 -34.14 8.14 3.09
C LYS A 858 -35.03 7.45 2.05
N ALA A 859 -35.34 6.17 2.21
CA ALA A 859 -36.24 5.40 1.34
C ALA A 859 -37.73 5.63 1.63
N GLY A 860 -38.10 6.61 2.47
CA GLY A 860 -39.50 6.94 2.77
C GLY A 860 -40.25 5.89 3.61
N LEU A 861 -39.54 4.97 4.27
CA LEU A 861 -40.14 3.87 5.03
C LEU A 861 -41.00 4.38 6.20
N LYS A 862 -42.25 3.91 6.29
CA LYS A 862 -43.20 4.22 7.38
C LYS A 862 -43.22 3.19 8.51
N TYR A 863 -42.73 1.98 8.26
CA TYR A 863 -42.61 0.86 9.20
C TYR A 863 -41.56 -0.10 8.62
N ILE A 864 -41.01 -0.97 9.45
CA ILE A 864 -40.03 -2.00 9.07
C ILE A 864 -40.63 -3.37 9.40
N PRO A 865 -40.63 -4.34 8.47
CA PRO A 865 -41.22 -5.67 8.68
C PRO A 865 -40.42 -6.52 9.69
N GLU A 866 -41.10 -7.47 10.36
CA GLU A 866 -40.48 -8.41 11.32
C GLU A 866 -39.62 -9.49 10.62
N GLU A 867 -39.81 -9.66 9.32
CA GLU A 867 -39.09 -10.61 8.49
C GLU A 867 -37.67 -10.14 8.14
N ILE A 868 -37.24 -8.96 8.61
CA ILE A 868 -35.84 -8.51 8.56
C ILE A 868 -34.88 -9.56 9.16
N ARG A 869 -35.36 -10.41 10.08
CA ARG A 869 -34.65 -11.56 10.66
C ARG A 869 -34.13 -12.58 9.65
N TRP A 870 -34.69 -12.62 8.43
CA TRP A 870 -34.25 -13.55 7.40
C TRP A 870 -32.93 -13.14 6.72
N MET A 871 -32.26 -12.10 7.22
CA MET A 871 -30.90 -11.68 6.81
C MET A 871 -29.83 -12.01 7.89
N PRO A 872 -29.54 -13.29 8.18
CA PRO A 872 -28.59 -13.69 9.24
C PRO A 872 -27.13 -13.25 8.99
N SER A 873 -26.76 -12.93 7.76
CA SER A 873 -25.39 -12.50 7.40
C SER A 873 -25.15 -10.99 7.50
N LEU A 874 -26.20 -10.21 7.76
CA LEU A 874 -26.15 -8.76 7.75
C LEU A 874 -25.22 -8.22 8.84
N LYS A 875 -24.17 -7.49 8.43
CA LYS A 875 -23.20 -6.80 9.31
C LYS A 875 -23.49 -5.31 9.43
N THR A 876 -24.03 -4.69 8.39
CA THR A 876 -24.32 -3.25 8.36
C THR A 876 -25.73 -2.98 7.86
N LEU A 877 -26.51 -2.24 8.64
CA LEU A 877 -27.86 -1.81 8.29
C LEU A 877 -27.99 -0.29 8.45
N ASP A 878 -28.30 0.42 7.36
CA ASP A 878 -28.58 1.86 7.39
C ASP A 878 -30.06 2.13 7.05
N LEU A 879 -30.78 2.66 8.03
CA LEU A 879 -32.20 3.02 7.97
C LEU A 879 -32.42 4.52 8.20
N SER A 880 -31.36 5.32 8.11
CA SER A 880 -31.38 6.76 8.42
C SER A 880 -32.42 7.53 7.59
N GLY A 881 -33.01 8.59 8.12
CA GLY A 881 -33.83 9.55 7.38
C GLY A 881 -35.21 9.04 6.98
N ASN A 882 -35.67 7.95 7.58
CA ASN A 882 -36.99 7.37 7.33
C ASN A 882 -38.05 7.84 8.35
N GLY A 883 -39.31 7.54 8.05
CA GLY A 883 -40.49 8.03 8.79
C GLY A 883 -41.13 7.04 9.76
N PHE A 884 -40.49 5.89 10.02
CA PHE A 884 -41.04 4.86 10.89
C PHE A 884 -41.05 5.26 12.37
N ARG A 885 -42.04 4.74 13.11
CA ARG A 885 -42.21 5.02 14.54
C ARG A 885 -41.43 4.07 15.43
N ASN A 886 -41.29 2.80 15.03
CA ASN A 886 -40.64 1.75 15.80
C ASN A 886 -39.75 0.91 14.89
N VAL A 887 -38.68 0.37 15.48
CA VAL A 887 -37.89 -0.71 14.89
C VAL A 887 -38.47 -2.06 15.38
N PRO A 888 -38.58 -3.09 14.54
CA PRO A 888 -39.19 -4.38 14.89
C PRO A 888 -38.40 -5.14 15.95
N ILE A 889 -39.08 -5.98 16.74
CA ILE A 889 -38.46 -6.70 17.86
C ILE A 889 -37.49 -7.78 17.34
N SER A 890 -37.77 -8.35 16.16
CA SER A 890 -36.90 -9.27 15.45
C SER A 890 -35.51 -8.72 15.12
N ILE A 891 -35.27 -7.40 15.18
CA ILE A 891 -33.94 -6.86 14.91
C ILE A 891 -32.88 -7.50 15.80
N LYS A 892 -33.23 -7.89 17.05
CA LYS A 892 -32.36 -8.59 18.00
C LYS A 892 -31.83 -9.94 17.49
N GLU A 893 -32.50 -10.56 16.52
CA GLU A 893 -32.16 -11.86 15.95
C GLU A 893 -31.02 -11.78 14.93
N LEU A 894 -30.66 -10.57 14.48
CA LEU A 894 -29.55 -10.33 13.55
C LEU A 894 -28.19 -10.49 14.24
N SER A 895 -27.81 -11.74 14.51
CA SER A 895 -26.66 -12.09 15.35
C SER A 895 -25.30 -11.63 14.81
N LYS A 896 -25.18 -11.28 13.52
CA LYS A 896 -23.95 -10.74 12.92
C LYS A 896 -23.96 -9.21 12.73
N LEU A 897 -25.02 -8.51 13.11
CA LEU A 897 -25.15 -7.06 12.90
C LEU A 897 -24.18 -6.28 13.79
N VAL A 898 -23.20 -5.62 13.15
CA VAL A 898 -22.16 -4.83 13.81
C VAL A 898 -22.52 -3.34 13.83
N ILE A 899 -23.13 -2.83 12.75
CA ILE A 899 -23.42 -1.41 12.57
C ILE A 899 -24.91 -1.20 12.27
N LEU A 900 -25.58 -0.35 13.05
CA LEU A 900 -26.96 0.09 12.84
C LEU A 900 -27.02 1.63 12.79
N ARG A 901 -27.41 2.17 11.64
CA ARG A 901 -27.58 3.62 11.44
C ARG A 901 -29.07 3.98 11.34
N LEU A 902 -29.50 4.95 12.14
CA LEU A 902 -30.87 5.41 12.30
C LEU A 902 -30.93 6.95 12.31
N ARG A 903 -29.97 7.63 11.67
CA ARG A 903 -29.83 9.09 11.78
C ARG A 903 -31.07 9.79 11.23
N TYR A 904 -31.55 10.84 11.88
CA TYR A 904 -32.67 11.67 11.45
C TYR A 904 -34.00 10.90 11.22
N CYS A 905 -34.20 9.75 11.86
CA CYS A 905 -35.52 9.10 11.92
C CYS A 905 -36.43 9.86 12.89
N LYS A 906 -36.97 11.01 12.46
CA LYS A 906 -37.65 11.99 13.33
C LYS A 906 -38.90 11.46 14.03
N ASN A 907 -39.52 10.42 13.49
CA ASN A 907 -40.74 9.81 14.05
C ASN A 907 -40.46 8.63 14.98
N LEU A 908 -39.20 8.17 15.09
CA LEU A 908 -38.83 7.04 15.91
C LEU A 908 -39.09 7.36 17.40
N ILE A 909 -39.90 6.54 18.06
CA ILE A 909 -40.35 6.73 19.44
C ILE A 909 -39.53 5.86 20.39
N ASP A 910 -39.36 4.59 20.06
CA ASP A 910 -38.70 3.61 20.93
C ASP A 910 -37.76 2.69 20.15
N LEU A 911 -36.67 2.28 20.79
CA LEU A 911 -35.76 1.24 20.31
C LEU A 911 -35.98 -0.07 21.09
N PRO A 912 -36.26 -1.19 20.42
CA PRO A 912 -36.40 -2.50 21.06
C PRO A 912 -35.04 -3.00 21.57
N LEU A 913 -35.02 -4.21 22.13
CA LEU A 913 -33.76 -4.92 22.34
C LEU A 913 -32.99 -5.05 21.02
N LEU A 914 -31.72 -4.66 21.03
CA LEU A 914 -30.84 -4.69 19.88
C LEU A 914 -29.98 -5.96 19.87
N PRO A 915 -29.40 -6.36 18.73
CA PRO A 915 -28.46 -7.47 18.64
C PRO A 915 -27.29 -7.34 19.62
N ARG A 916 -26.91 -8.47 20.23
CA ARG A 916 -25.78 -8.54 21.17
C ARG A 916 -24.40 -8.35 20.50
N SER A 917 -24.33 -8.42 19.18
CA SER A 917 -23.13 -8.20 18.36
C SER A 917 -22.92 -6.75 17.94
N LEU A 918 -23.88 -5.87 18.22
CA LEU A 918 -23.88 -4.49 17.76
C LEU A 918 -22.74 -3.70 18.43
N GLN A 919 -21.82 -3.17 17.62
CA GLN A 919 -20.72 -2.33 18.10
C GLN A 919 -20.97 -0.84 17.88
N VAL A 920 -21.72 -0.50 16.82
CA VAL A 920 -22.01 0.89 16.45
C VAL A 920 -23.51 1.09 16.30
N LEU A 921 -24.05 2.05 17.06
CA LEU A 921 -25.43 2.52 16.95
C LEU A 921 -25.43 4.03 16.76
N ASN A 922 -25.95 4.50 15.64
CA ASN A 922 -26.08 5.94 15.39
C ASN A 922 -27.55 6.35 15.21
N ALA A 923 -28.15 6.87 16.27
CA ALA A 923 -29.51 7.43 16.29
C ALA A 923 -29.52 8.97 16.30
N HIS A 924 -28.46 9.61 15.78
CA HIS A 924 -28.37 11.08 15.78
C HIS A 924 -29.62 11.73 15.16
N GLY A 925 -30.21 12.71 15.84
CA GLY A 925 -31.31 13.50 15.30
C GLY A 925 -32.67 12.77 15.28
N CYS A 926 -32.80 11.63 15.95
CA CYS A 926 -34.09 11.00 16.27
C CYS A 926 -34.82 11.81 17.33
N SER A 927 -35.39 12.95 16.93
CA SER A 927 -35.93 13.94 17.85
C SER A 927 -37.09 13.44 18.70
N SER A 928 -37.85 12.43 18.25
CA SER A 928 -39.02 11.86 18.95
C SER A 928 -38.69 10.67 19.85
N LEU A 929 -37.42 10.24 19.92
CA LEU A 929 -37.01 9.05 20.66
C LEU A 929 -37.16 9.29 22.17
N ARG A 930 -37.94 8.45 22.86
CA ARG A 930 -38.30 8.55 24.28
C ARG A 930 -37.66 7.45 25.12
N SER A 931 -37.50 6.26 24.58
CA SER A 931 -36.89 5.15 25.30
C SER A 931 -36.00 4.28 24.40
N THR A 932 -35.06 3.58 25.04
CA THR A 932 -34.16 2.60 24.42
C THR A 932 -33.84 1.53 25.46
N SER A 933 -33.67 0.30 25.03
CA SER A 933 -33.15 -0.79 25.87
C SER A 933 -31.69 -1.03 25.50
N LEU A 934 -30.77 -0.70 26.42
CA LEU A 934 -29.36 -1.07 26.30
C LEU A 934 -29.18 -2.39 27.05
N GLU A 935 -28.85 -3.47 26.35
CA GLU A 935 -28.38 -4.73 26.91
C GLU A 935 -27.31 -5.27 25.95
N PHE A 936 -26.13 -5.65 26.45
CA PHE A 936 -25.04 -6.14 25.59
C PHE A 936 -24.21 -7.23 26.26
N LYS A 937 -23.80 -8.25 25.49
CA LYS A 937 -22.84 -9.29 25.93
C LYS A 937 -21.37 -8.90 25.68
N GLN A 938 -21.14 -8.02 24.70
CA GLN A 938 -19.84 -7.46 24.36
C GLN A 938 -19.92 -5.94 24.54
N LEU A 939 -18.85 -5.29 25.02
CA LEU A 939 -18.87 -3.85 25.20
C LEU A 939 -19.02 -3.16 23.83
N PRO A 940 -20.07 -2.33 23.61
CA PRO A 940 -20.21 -1.57 22.38
C PRO A 940 -19.07 -0.55 22.24
N ARG A 941 -18.82 -0.07 21.01
CA ARG A 941 -17.77 0.92 20.74
C ARG A 941 -18.32 2.35 20.67
N TYR A 942 -19.39 2.57 19.89
CA TYR A 942 -19.93 3.92 19.65
C TYR A 942 -21.45 3.94 19.63
N TYR A 943 -22.09 4.51 20.66
CA TYR A 943 -23.53 4.72 20.72
C TYR A 943 -23.85 6.22 20.71
N THR A 944 -24.52 6.69 19.67
CA THR A 944 -24.77 8.12 19.47
C THR A 944 -26.27 8.42 19.52
N PHE A 945 -26.69 9.24 20.49
CA PHE A 945 -28.05 9.77 20.64
C PHE A 945 -28.06 11.30 20.62
N SER A 946 -27.11 11.92 19.91
CA SER A 946 -27.05 13.38 19.80
C SER A 946 -28.32 13.93 19.15
N ASN A 947 -28.84 15.04 19.68
CA ASN A 947 -30.11 15.66 19.27
C ASN A 947 -31.38 14.80 19.49
N CYS A 948 -31.31 13.72 20.28
CA CYS A 948 -32.49 12.98 20.75
C CYS A 948 -33.10 13.68 21.98
N PHE A 949 -33.92 14.70 21.74
CA PHE A 949 -34.30 15.64 22.80
C PHE A 949 -35.29 15.12 23.84
N PHE A 950 -36.09 14.09 23.53
CA PHE A 950 -37.04 13.46 24.46
C PHE A 950 -36.46 12.24 25.18
N LEU A 951 -35.24 11.80 24.85
CA LEU A 951 -34.60 10.66 25.49
C LEU A 951 -34.02 11.11 26.84
N PRO A 952 -34.39 10.49 27.98
CA PRO A 952 -33.93 10.90 29.30
C PRO A 952 -32.45 10.47 29.51
N PRO A 953 -31.48 11.42 29.54
CA PRO A 953 -30.05 11.09 29.53
C PRO A 953 -29.62 10.29 30.78
N CYS A 954 -30.16 10.64 31.96
CA CYS A 954 -29.81 9.95 33.21
C CYS A 954 -30.21 8.47 33.19
N LYS A 955 -31.37 8.14 32.61
CA LYS A 955 -31.86 6.75 32.55
C LYS A 955 -30.97 5.91 31.63
N VAL A 956 -30.59 6.47 30.47
CA VAL A 956 -29.72 5.80 29.50
C VAL A 956 -28.31 5.61 30.06
N PHE A 957 -27.78 6.61 30.76
CA PHE A 957 -26.50 6.52 31.44
C PHE A 957 -26.50 5.45 32.54
N THR A 958 -27.51 5.41 33.42
CA THR A 958 -27.61 4.39 34.47
C THR A 958 -27.69 2.98 33.87
N GLN A 959 -28.52 2.78 32.84
CA GLN A 959 -28.58 1.49 32.13
C GLN A 959 -27.25 1.09 31.50
N ALA A 960 -26.53 2.04 30.88
CA ALA A 960 -25.21 1.77 30.34
C ALA A 960 -24.21 1.39 31.44
N LEU A 961 -24.21 2.11 32.56
CA LEU A 961 -23.33 1.86 33.70
C LEU A 961 -23.59 0.49 34.34
N ASP A 962 -24.86 0.14 34.59
CA ASP A 962 -25.26 -1.14 35.18
C ASP A 962 -24.78 -2.33 34.31
N ASN A 963 -24.97 -2.22 32.99
CA ASN A 963 -24.49 -3.25 32.05
C ASN A 963 -22.96 -3.36 31.99
N ILE A 964 -22.23 -2.24 32.13
CA ILE A 964 -20.76 -2.24 32.16
C ILE A 964 -20.26 -2.93 33.43
N ILE A 965 -20.90 -2.66 34.57
CA ILE A 965 -20.60 -3.33 35.85
C ILE A 965 -20.84 -4.85 35.71
N GLU A 966 -21.99 -5.25 35.17
CA GLU A 966 -22.31 -6.66 34.95
C GLU A 966 -21.31 -7.33 33.99
N TYR A 967 -20.94 -6.64 32.91
CA TYR A 967 -19.95 -7.09 31.95
C TYR A 967 -18.56 -7.30 32.57
N MET A 968 -18.09 -6.36 33.40
CA MET A 968 -16.82 -6.48 34.10
C MET A 968 -16.85 -7.63 35.11
N ALA A 969 -17.92 -7.76 35.88
CA ALA A 969 -18.12 -8.85 36.83
C ALA A 969 -18.13 -10.24 36.14
N ALA A 970 -18.68 -10.33 34.92
CA ALA A 970 -18.67 -11.57 34.13
C ALA A 970 -17.28 -11.92 33.59
N ARG A 971 -16.50 -10.92 33.12
CA ARG A 971 -15.17 -11.13 32.54
C ARG A 971 -14.07 -11.41 33.56
N GLN A 972 -14.16 -10.84 34.76
CA GLN A 972 -13.22 -11.09 35.84
C GLN A 972 -13.18 -12.59 36.23
N ARG A 973 -14.32 -13.29 36.13
CA ARG A 973 -14.41 -14.75 36.36
C ARG A 973 -13.70 -15.60 35.31
N GLN A 974 -13.34 -15.04 34.14
CA GLN A 974 -12.80 -15.77 32.99
C GLN A 974 -11.31 -15.48 32.71
N GLN A 975 -10.61 -14.69 33.54
CA GLN A 975 -9.17 -14.34 33.43
C GLN A 975 -8.67 -13.82 32.05
N ASN A 976 -9.56 -13.46 31.13
CA ASN A 976 -9.21 -13.01 29.77
C ASN A 976 -9.56 -11.53 29.56
N LEU A 977 -8.56 -10.66 29.68
CA LEU A 977 -8.76 -9.22 29.57
C LEU A 977 -7.65 -8.63 28.69
N GLU A 978 -7.51 -9.15 27.46
CA GLU A 978 -6.43 -8.80 26.52
C GLU A 978 -6.83 -7.86 25.36
N ASN A 979 -8.11 -7.58 25.12
CA ASN A 979 -8.52 -6.74 23.99
C ASN A 979 -9.04 -5.36 24.42
N ALA A 980 -8.48 -4.32 23.79
CA ALA A 980 -8.77 -2.90 24.01
C ALA A 980 -10.26 -2.58 23.78
N LEU A 981 -10.96 -2.13 24.83
CA LEU A 981 -12.37 -1.74 24.75
C LEU A 981 -12.54 -0.33 25.31
N ALA A 982 -12.84 0.61 24.43
CA ALA A 982 -13.34 1.93 24.78
C ALA A 982 -14.79 2.04 24.28
N PHE A 983 -15.69 2.49 25.15
CA PHE A 983 -17.08 2.78 24.80
C PHE A 983 -17.32 4.28 24.86
N SER A 984 -17.83 4.85 23.77
CA SER A 984 -18.28 6.23 23.70
C SER A 984 -19.81 6.30 23.59
N LEU A 985 -20.41 7.09 24.47
CA LEU A 985 -21.84 7.36 24.50
C LEU A 985 -22.09 8.87 24.40
N CYS A 986 -22.82 9.31 23.38
CA CYS A 986 -23.20 10.71 23.21
C CYS A 986 -24.69 10.92 23.52
N LEU A 987 -24.99 11.79 24.48
CA LEU A 987 -26.34 12.12 24.96
C LEU A 987 -26.56 13.64 24.95
N ARG A 988 -27.82 14.06 25.11
CA ARG A 988 -28.16 15.47 25.34
C ARG A 988 -27.74 15.90 26.76
N SER A 989 -27.24 17.13 26.94
CA SER A 989 -27.03 17.70 28.28
C SER A 989 -28.35 17.85 29.08
N PRO A 990 -28.39 17.45 30.36
CA PRO A 990 -29.56 17.64 31.23
C PRO A 990 -29.70 19.10 31.70
N ARG A 991 -30.80 19.77 31.34
CA ARG A 991 -31.01 21.22 31.58
C ARG A 991 -31.48 21.62 33.00
N SER A 992 -31.73 20.71 33.93
CA SER A 992 -32.27 21.10 35.26
C SER A 992 -31.94 20.09 36.36
N ARG A 993 -31.28 20.57 37.43
CA ARG A 993 -31.00 19.92 38.73
C ARG A 993 -30.44 18.49 38.64
N ILE A 994 -29.16 18.41 38.32
CA ILE A 994 -28.36 17.19 38.46
C ILE A 994 -27.72 17.18 39.86
N SER A 995 -28.48 16.86 40.90
CA SER A 995 -27.89 16.37 42.15
C SER A 995 -27.48 14.88 42.04
N LYS A 996 -27.79 14.22 40.91
CA LYS A 996 -27.59 12.77 40.72
C LYS A 996 -26.33 12.38 39.94
N LEU A 997 -25.75 13.26 39.10
CA LEU A 997 -24.53 12.95 38.32
C LEU A 997 -23.24 13.65 38.80
N ASN A 998 -23.30 14.48 39.84
CA ASN A 998 -22.14 15.13 40.50
C ASN A 998 -21.04 15.68 39.56
N LEU A 999 -21.42 16.41 38.50
CA LEU A 999 -20.45 17.03 37.59
C LEU A 999 -19.91 18.34 38.18
N GLN A 1000 -18.58 18.52 38.16
CA GLN A 1000 -17.90 19.74 38.57
C GLN A 1000 -17.85 20.74 37.40
N THR A 1001 -17.92 22.04 37.70
CA THR A 1001 -17.78 23.10 36.71
C THR A 1001 -16.34 23.25 36.27
N GLY A 1002 -16.11 23.37 34.96
CA GLY A 1002 -14.79 23.46 34.35
C GLY A 1002 -14.35 22.17 33.65
N SER A 1003 -13.12 22.21 33.11
CA SER A 1003 -12.50 21.12 32.36
C SER A 1003 -11.70 20.16 33.23
N SER A 1004 -11.61 20.37 34.54
CA SER A 1004 -10.89 19.50 35.46
C SER A 1004 -11.76 19.00 36.61
N VAL A 1005 -11.51 17.76 37.04
CA VAL A 1005 -12.17 17.13 38.19
C VAL A 1005 -11.14 16.46 39.07
N MET A 1006 -11.28 16.67 40.37
CA MET A 1006 -10.42 16.09 41.39
C MET A 1006 -11.13 14.98 42.15
N ILE A 1007 -10.47 13.83 42.30
CA ILE A 1007 -10.98 12.67 43.05
C ILE A 1007 -10.00 12.31 44.15
N ARG A 1008 -10.53 12.05 45.35
CA ARG A 1008 -9.77 11.46 46.45
C ARG A 1008 -10.00 9.95 46.52
N LEU A 1009 -8.93 9.16 46.55
CA LEU A 1009 -9.01 7.70 46.70
C LEU A 1009 -8.25 7.25 47.95
N ASP A 1010 -8.97 6.71 48.93
CA ASP A 1010 -8.37 6.17 50.16
C ASP A 1010 -7.54 4.91 49.86
N PRO A 1011 -6.45 4.63 50.60
CA PRO A 1011 -5.54 3.51 50.34
C PRO A 1011 -6.22 2.14 50.21
N TYR A 1012 -7.26 1.86 51.00
CA TYR A 1012 -8.02 0.61 50.94
C TYR A 1012 -8.88 0.47 49.67
N SER A 1013 -9.38 1.59 49.14
CA SER A 1013 -10.26 1.61 47.97
C SER A 1013 -9.49 1.46 46.65
N ARG A 1014 -8.17 1.71 46.64
CA ARG A 1014 -7.30 1.67 45.45
C ARG A 1014 -7.16 0.26 44.88
N SER A 1015 -6.94 -0.73 45.73
CA SER A 1015 -6.84 -2.15 45.31
C SER A 1015 -8.16 -2.73 44.82
N MET A 1016 -9.27 -2.02 45.05
CA MET A 1016 -10.60 -2.40 44.63
C MET A 1016 -11.05 -1.66 43.36
N VAL A 1017 -10.29 -0.69 42.82
CA VAL A 1017 -10.71 -0.02 41.58
C VAL A 1017 -10.61 -1.01 40.42
N MET A 1018 -11.56 -0.95 39.49
CA MET A 1018 -11.61 -1.79 38.28
C MET A 1018 -11.52 -0.95 37.00
N SER A 1019 -12.14 0.24 36.98
CA SER A 1019 -12.12 1.15 35.83
C SER A 1019 -12.66 2.55 36.21
N PHE A 1020 -12.53 3.50 35.29
CA PHE A 1020 -13.07 4.85 35.39
C PHE A 1020 -14.08 5.12 34.27
N ALA A 1021 -15.19 5.78 34.60
CA ALA A 1021 -16.11 6.36 33.62
C ALA A 1021 -16.00 7.88 33.63
N ILE A 1022 -15.63 8.46 32.49
CA ILE A 1022 -15.39 9.89 32.34
C ILE A 1022 -16.61 10.52 31.67
N LEU A 1023 -17.15 11.58 32.26
CA LEU A 1023 -18.27 12.35 31.74
C LEU A 1023 -17.78 13.75 31.39
N VAL A 1024 -18.13 14.20 30.19
CA VAL A 1024 -17.77 15.52 29.67
C VAL A 1024 -19.05 16.20 29.16
N GLU A 1025 -19.46 17.29 29.80
CA GLU A 1025 -20.50 18.18 29.30
C GLU A 1025 -19.85 19.27 28.44
N VAL A 1026 -20.30 19.37 27.18
CA VAL A 1026 -19.68 20.22 26.17
C VAL A 1026 -20.72 21.20 25.66
N SER A 1027 -20.37 22.48 25.75
CA SER A 1027 -21.09 23.55 25.07
C SER A 1027 -20.50 23.80 23.70
N PHE A 1028 -21.38 24.02 22.73
CA PHE A 1028 -21.01 24.33 21.36
C PHE A 1028 -21.35 25.80 21.07
N SER A 1029 -20.41 26.55 20.50
CA SER A 1029 -20.71 27.88 19.96
C SER A 1029 -21.75 27.77 18.83
N LYS A 1030 -22.54 28.82 18.57
CA LYS A 1030 -23.69 28.75 17.65
C LYS A 1030 -23.21 28.26 16.27
N GLU A 1031 -23.57 27.01 15.99
CA GLU A 1031 -23.27 26.24 14.76
C GLU A 1031 -21.89 25.56 14.68
N PHE A 1032 -21.63 24.57 15.55
CA PHE A 1032 -20.55 23.61 15.30
C PHE A 1032 -20.87 22.75 14.08
N ASN A 1033 -20.05 22.87 13.03
CA ASN A 1033 -20.17 22.15 11.77
C ASN A 1033 -18.77 21.77 11.26
N ASP A 1034 -18.00 21.07 12.09
CA ASP A 1034 -16.63 20.69 11.75
C ASP A 1034 -16.59 19.35 11.00
N ALA A 1035 -15.74 19.26 9.98
CA ALA A 1035 -15.44 18.06 9.21
C ALA A 1035 -14.29 17.23 9.83
N ALA A 1036 -13.53 17.80 10.78
CA ALA A 1036 -12.50 17.11 11.55
C ALA A 1036 -13.10 16.54 12.85
N GLY A 1037 -12.92 15.23 13.10
CA GLY A 1037 -13.56 14.52 14.20
C GLY A 1037 -13.26 15.12 15.58
N LEU A 1038 -14.31 15.55 16.31
CA LEU A 1038 -14.22 15.95 17.72
C LEU A 1038 -13.73 14.77 18.56
N GLY A 1039 -12.66 15.01 19.32
CA GLY A 1039 -12.18 14.11 20.36
C GLY A 1039 -11.95 14.84 21.68
N PHE A 1040 -11.72 14.08 22.73
CA PHE A 1040 -11.32 14.60 24.03
C PHE A 1040 -10.06 13.90 24.50
N LYS A 1041 -9.05 14.69 24.85
CA LYS A 1041 -7.87 14.23 25.56
C LYS A 1041 -8.14 14.34 27.06
N CYS A 1042 -8.08 13.22 27.76
CA CYS A 1042 -8.11 13.16 29.21
C CYS A 1042 -6.68 13.01 29.73
N VAL A 1043 -6.23 13.94 30.56
CA VAL A 1043 -4.94 13.91 31.24
C VAL A 1043 -5.19 13.68 32.72
N CYS A 1044 -4.86 12.49 33.22
CA CYS A 1044 -4.93 12.15 34.64
C CYS A 1044 -3.57 12.43 35.29
N LYS A 1045 -3.51 13.29 36.30
CA LYS A 1045 -2.30 13.69 37.03
C LYS A 1045 -2.40 13.24 38.49
N TRP A 1046 -1.30 12.73 39.03
CA TRP A 1046 -1.16 12.37 40.46
C TRP A 1046 0.29 12.58 40.90
N SER A 1047 0.55 12.59 42.21
CA SER A 1047 1.90 12.76 42.76
C SER A 1047 2.30 11.61 43.67
N ASP A 1048 3.53 11.12 43.60
CA ASP A 1048 4.00 10.08 44.53
C ASP A 1048 4.31 10.65 45.95
N GLU A 1049 4.70 9.76 46.87
CA GLU A 1049 5.12 10.11 48.25
C GLU A 1049 6.27 11.12 48.32
N LYS A 1050 7.09 11.17 47.26
CA LYS A 1050 8.29 12.00 47.17
C LYS A 1050 8.00 13.34 46.48
N GLY A 1051 6.74 13.59 46.11
CA GLY A 1051 6.30 14.81 45.43
C GLY A 1051 6.54 14.80 43.92
N HIS A 1052 6.92 13.67 43.30
CA HIS A 1052 7.07 13.60 41.85
C HIS A 1052 5.70 13.54 41.17
N ALA A 1053 5.48 14.43 40.21
CA ALA A 1053 4.26 14.46 39.42
C ALA A 1053 4.29 13.40 38.30
N HIS A 1054 3.25 12.59 38.25
CA HIS A 1054 2.98 11.60 37.22
C HIS A 1054 1.76 12.04 36.40
N SER A 1055 1.73 11.68 35.11
CA SER A 1055 0.57 11.96 34.27
C SER A 1055 0.32 10.86 33.24
N LEU A 1056 -0.95 10.51 33.05
CA LEU A 1056 -1.42 9.58 32.03
C LEU A 1056 -2.35 10.31 31.07
N GLU A 1057 -2.02 10.26 29.79
CA GLU A 1057 -2.84 10.84 28.73
C GLU A 1057 -3.62 9.76 27.99
N ASN A 1058 -4.91 10.01 27.73
CA ASN A 1058 -5.75 9.14 26.94
C ASN A 1058 -6.65 9.95 26.00
N SER A 1059 -6.85 9.48 24.78
CA SER A 1059 -7.63 10.19 23.76
C SER A 1059 -8.89 9.43 23.39
N PHE A 1060 -10.02 10.12 23.41
CA PHE A 1060 -11.33 9.57 23.14
C PHE A 1060 -11.94 10.19 21.88
N HIS A 1061 -12.39 9.34 20.95
CA HIS A 1061 -13.16 9.79 19.80
C HIS A 1061 -14.65 9.79 20.12
N CYS A 1062 -15.37 10.83 19.69
CA CYS A 1062 -16.80 10.99 19.97
C CYS A 1062 -17.71 10.18 19.03
N TRP A 1063 -17.22 9.85 17.84
CA TRP A 1063 -17.98 9.17 16.79
C TRP A 1063 -17.15 8.06 16.15
N ALA A 1064 -17.84 7.11 15.51
CA ALA A 1064 -17.19 6.03 14.80
C ALA A 1064 -16.43 6.57 13.56
N PRO A 1065 -15.26 5.99 13.21
CA PRO A 1065 -14.52 6.36 12.00
C PRO A 1065 -15.39 6.25 10.74
N GLY A 1066 -15.34 7.26 9.87
CA GLY A 1066 -16.11 7.28 8.62
C GLY A 1066 -17.57 7.73 8.74
N GLU A 1067 -18.08 8.08 9.93
CA GLU A 1067 -19.40 8.70 10.06
C GLU A 1067 -19.36 10.22 9.86
N ALA A 1068 -20.25 10.75 9.02
CA ALA A 1068 -20.36 12.19 8.82
C ALA A 1068 -20.73 12.89 10.14
N ILE A 1069 -19.90 13.83 10.59
CA ILE A 1069 -20.05 14.51 11.88
C ILE A 1069 -21.37 15.28 11.92
N PRO A 1070 -22.20 15.08 12.94
CA PRO A 1070 -23.52 15.69 12.99
C PRO A 1070 -23.48 17.16 13.43
N LYS A 1071 -24.32 18.01 12.80
CA LYS A 1071 -24.64 19.35 13.33
C LYS A 1071 -25.33 19.23 14.70
N ILE A 1072 -24.62 19.61 15.76
CA ILE A 1072 -25.11 19.60 17.14
C ILE A 1072 -25.84 20.92 17.44
N LYS A 1073 -27.07 20.83 17.95
CA LYS A 1073 -27.94 22.01 18.13
C LYS A 1073 -27.92 22.64 19.52
N LYS A 1074 -27.44 21.92 20.54
CA LYS A 1074 -27.47 22.27 21.96
C LYS A 1074 -26.26 21.65 22.66
N ASP A 1075 -26.09 21.89 23.95
CA ASP A 1075 -25.05 21.23 24.74
C ASP A 1075 -25.33 19.72 24.85
N HIS A 1076 -24.25 18.94 24.72
CA HIS A 1076 -24.29 17.49 24.74
C HIS A 1076 -23.31 16.96 25.78
N MET A 1077 -23.62 15.77 26.28
CA MET A 1077 -22.79 15.05 27.22
C MET A 1077 -22.16 13.86 26.50
N PHE A 1078 -20.85 13.73 26.61
CA PHE A 1078 -20.11 12.58 26.18
C PHE A 1078 -19.70 11.76 27.40
N VAL A 1079 -19.88 10.45 27.31
CA VAL A 1079 -19.47 9.52 28.34
C VAL A 1079 -18.49 8.55 27.72
N PHE A 1080 -17.32 8.41 28.35
CA PHE A 1080 -16.25 7.56 27.92
C PHE A 1080 -15.94 6.53 29.00
N PHE A 1081 -15.79 5.28 28.59
CA PHE A 1081 -15.37 4.20 29.47
C PHE A 1081 -14.12 3.56 28.86
N ASP A 1082 -13.06 3.45 29.63
CA ASP A 1082 -11.84 2.75 29.22
C ASP A 1082 -11.30 1.85 30.33
N LEU A 1083 -11.30 0.54 30.04
CA LEU A 1083 -10.78 -0.49 30.93
C LEU A 1083 -9.25 -0.43 31.08
N LYS A 1084 -8.51 0.16 30.12
CA LYS A 1084 -7.05 0.29 30.20
C LYS A 1084 -6.59 1.35 31.18
N MET A 1085 -7.44 2.33 31.48
CA MET A 1085 -7.05 3.45 32.33
C MET A 1085 -6.73 2.98 33.76
N HIS A 1086 -7.44 1.96 34.27
CA HIS A 1086 -7.10 1.32 35.55
C HIS A 1086 -5.71 0.68 35.51
N ARG A 1087 -5.46 -0.22 34.54
CA ARG A 1087 -4.16 -0.90 34.42
C ARG A 1087 -2.98 0.05 34.34
N ARG A 1088 -3.11 1.09 33.52
CA ARG A 1088 -2.03 2.06 33.33
C ARG A 1088 -1.77 2.93 34.56
N ILE A 1089 -2.76 3.09 35.43
CA ILE A 1089 -2.62 3.87 36.68
C ILE A 1089 -2.12 2.99 37.83
N PHE A 1090 -2.55 1.72 37.92
CA PHE A 1090 -2.32 0.88 39.10
C PHE A 1090 -1.53 -0.41 38.87
N GLU A 1091 -1.43 -0.92 37.64
CA GLU A 1091 -0.74 -2.19 37.31
C GLU A 1091 0.62 -1.99 36.59
N ASP A 1092 0.77 -0.94 35.77
CA ASP A 1092 2.00 -0.66 34.98
C ASP A 1092 3.09 0.13 35.76
N ASP A 1093 2.96 0.30 37.08
CA ASP A 1093 3.96 1.03 37.90
C ASP A 1093 5.21 0.16 38.15
N VAL A 1094 6.09 0.11 37.15
CA VAL A 1094 7.39 -0.61 37.17
C VAL A 1094 8.39 0.02 38.15
N SER A 1095 8.07 1.14 38.82
CA SER A 1095 9.00 1.87 39.68
C SER A 1095 9.03 1.47 41.16
N GLY A 1096 8.09 0.66 41.66
CA GLY A 1096 8.07 0.27 43.08
C GLY A 1096 7.98 1.44 44.08
N SER A 1097 7.58 2.65 43.63
CA SER A 1097 7.18 3.75 44.51
C SER A 1097 5.68 3.63 44.75
N GLY A 1098 5.28 3.26 45.96
CA GLY A 1098 3.87 3.19 46.32
C GLY A 1098 3.14 4.48 45.98
N ILE A 1099 2.03 4.37 45.25
CA ILE A 1099 1.08 5.46 45.08
C ILE A 1099 0.47 5.76 46.47
N LEU A 1100 1.01 6.70 47.26
CA LEU A 1100 0.29 7.34 48.38
C LEU A 1100 -0.33 8.70 48.01
N ALA A 1101 -0.44 9.04 46.71
CA ALA A 1101 -1.31 10.16 46.33
C ALA A 1101 -2.75 9.85 46.75
N ASP A 1102 -3.25 10.57 47.74
CA ASP A 1102 -4.68 10.59 48.05
C ASP A 1102 -5.48 11.26 46.92
N LEU A 1103 -4.83 11.97 45.99
CA LEU A 1103 -5.46 12.93 45.08
C LEU A 1103 -5.13 12.64 43.62
N PHE A 1104 -6.17 12.53 42.79
CA PHE A 1104 -6.08 12.39 41.34
C PHE A 1104 -6.80 13.56 40.66
N VAL A 1105 -6.15 14.18 39.67
CA VAL A 1105 -6.72 15.28 38.88
C VAL A 1105 -6.90 14.84 37.45
N PHE A 1106 -8.13 14.84 36.95
CA PHE A 1106 -8.46 14.54 35.57
C PHE A 1106 -8.76 15.85 34.84
N GLU A 1107 -7.97 16.17 33.82
CA GLU A 1107 -8.13 17.34 32.97
C GLU A 1107 -8.59 16.93 31.57
N LEU A 1108 -9.64 17.56 31.06
CA LEU A 1108 -10.32 17.21 29.81
C LEU A 1108 -10.20 18.32 28.79
N ILE A 1109 -9.44 18.04 27.74
CA ILE A 1109 -9.07 18.99 26.70
C ILE A 1109 -9.75 18.57 25.40
N PRO A 1110 -10.59 19.43 24.77
CA PRO A 1110 -11.12 19.14 23.45
C PRO A 1110 -9.98 19.12 22.44
N VAL A 1111 -9.90 18.05 21.65
CA VAL A 1111 -8.93 17.93 20.55
C VAL A 1111 -9.69 18.20 19.26
N ASN A 1112 -9.44 19.37 18.68
CA ASN A 1112 -9.93 19.76 17.37
C ASN A 1112 -8.82 20.44 16.56
N LYS A 1113 -8.83 20.31 15.22
CA LYS A 1113 -7.87 21.00 14.34
C LYS A 1113 -8.14 22.51 14.25
N GLU A 1114 -9.34 22.96 14.60
CA GLU A 1114 -9.70 24.38 14.76
C GLU A 1114 -9.98 24.70 16.23
N GLU A 1115 -9.05 25.39 16.90
CA GLU A 1115 -8.95 25.53 18.37
C GLU A 1115 -10.10 26.30 19.09
N LYS A 1116 -11.19 26.73 18.43
CA LYS A 1116 -12.09 27.77 19.00
C LYS A 1116 -13.61 27.53 19.01
N THR A 1117 -14.12 26.33 18.70
CA THR A 1117 -15.58 26.15 18.46
C THR A 1117 -16.39 25.42 19.54
N CYS A 1118 -15.75 24.77 20.52
CA CYS A 1118 -16.44 24.08 21.63
C CYS A 1118 -15.71 24.29 22.97
N MET A 1119 -16.46 24.27 24.09
CA MET A 1119 -15.90 24.40 25.43
C MET A 1119 -16.50 23.35 26.38
N VAL A 1120 -15.63 22.69 27.16
CA VAL A 1120 -16.04 21.83 28.27
C VAL A 1120 -16.61 22.71 29.37
N THR A 1121 -17.90 22.54 29.69
CA THR A 1121 -18.58 23.33 30.72
C THR A 1121 -18.55 22.64 32.07
N LYS A 1122 -18.64 21.30 32.06
CA LYS A 1122 -18.56 20.47 33.25
C LYS A 1122 -17.90 19.14 32.94
N CYS A 1123 -17.28 18.55 33.95
CA CYS A 1123 -16.78 17.19 33.86
C CYS A 1123 -16.98 16.42 35.16
N GLY A 1124 -16.90 15.10 35.08
CA GLY A 1124 -16.97 14.22 36.24
C GLY A 1124 -16.36 12.87 35.93
N VAL A 1125 -15.91 12.17 36.96
CA VAL A 1125 -15.34 10.83 36.83
C VAL A 1125 -15.98 9.92 37.88
N TYR A 1126 -16.44 8.76 37.45
CA TYR A 1126 -16.94 7.70 38.31
C TYR A 1126 -15.90 6.60 38.42
N VAL A 1127 -15.62 6.21 39.65
CA VAL A 1127 -14.74 5.08 39.96
C VAL A 1127 -15.60 3.83 40.08
N ILE A 1128 -15.24 2.78 39.35
CA ILE A 1128 -15.94 1.50 39.38
C ILE A 1128 -15.11 0.52 40.21
N PHE A 1129 -15.72 -0.15 41.18
CA PHE A 1129 -15.02 -1.01 42.14
C PHE A 1129 -15.33 -2.51 41.93
N ASP A 1130 -14.41 -3.36 42.35
CA ASP A 1130 -14.56 -4.81 42.46
C ASP A 1130 -15.50 -5.15 43.63
N VAL A 1131 -16.45 -6.07 43.39
CA VAL A 1131 -17.47 -6.48 44.35
C VAL A 1131 -17.16 -7.89 44.84
N VAL A 1132 -16.12 -8.02 45.67
CA VAL A 1132 -15.83 -9.29 46.34
C VAL A 1132 -16.69 -9.39 47.62
N GLY A 1133 -17.78 -10.17 47.55
CA GLY A 1133 -18.26 -10.93 48.72
C GLY A 1133 -19.40 -10.38 49.59
N ASN A 1134 -20.12 -9.30 49.23
CA ASN A 1134 -21.35 -8.95 49.96
C ASN A 1134 -22.37 -8.16 49.10
N PRO A 1135 -23.57 -8.68 48.78
CA PRO A 1135 -24.54 -8.02 47.90
C PRO A 1135 -25.21 -6.76 48.49
N SER A 1136 -24.93 -6.43 49.76
CA SER A 1136 -25.59 -5.33 50.49
C SER A 1136 -24.82 -4.00 50.49
N ARG A 1137 -23.61 -3.94 49.92
CA ARG A 1137 -22.91 -2.68 49.62
C ARG A 1137 -23.03 -2.37 48.13
N ASN A 1138 -23.63 -1.23 47.79
CA ASN A 1138 -23.79 -0.77 46.41
C ASN A 1138 -22.47 -0.90 45.63
N ALA A 1139 -22.47 -1.60 44.49
CA ALA A 1139 -21.33 -1.80 43.57
C ALA A 1139 -20.72 -0.49 43.00
N THR A 1140 -21.31 0.64 43.35
CA THR A 1140 -20.77 1.99 43.13
C THR A 1140 -20.65 2.68 44.47
N THR A 1141 -19.45 2.81 45.02
CA THR A 1141 -19.22 3.73 46.15
C THR A 1141 -19.26 5.16 45.60
N ARG A 1142 -20.34 5.88 45.89
CA ARG A 1142 -20.42 7.33 45.71
C ARG A 1142 -19.38 7.98 46.60
N LEU A 1143 -18.26 8.45 46.05
CA LEU A 1143 -17.36 9.33 46.78
C LEU A 1143 -17.96 10.74 46.80
N SER A 1144 -18.55 11.09 47.94
CA SER A 1144 -18.88 12.46 48.30
C SER A 1144 -17.64 13.18 48.83
N SER A 1145 -16.74 13.59 47.94
CA SER A 1145 -15.69 14.58 48.27
C SER A 1145 -15.11 15.19 46.99
N SER A 1146 -15.93 15.95 46.26
CA SER A 1146 -15.40 16.98 45.36
C SER A 1146 -14.73 18.05 46.22
N ILE A 1147 -13.40 18.04 46.29
CA ILE A 1147 -12.64 19.12 46.92
C ILE A 1147 -12.64 20.30 45.95
N ASN A 1148 -12.90 21.51 46.45
CA ASN A 1148 -12.93 22.72 45.63
C ASN A 1148 -11.48 23.04 45.18
N PRO A 1149 -11.19 23.13 43.87
CA PRO A 1149 -9.83 23.43 43.38
C PRO A 1149 -9.30 24.81 43.81
N ASP A 1150 -10.15 25.68 44.35
CA ASP A 1150 -9.76 26.97 44.91
C ASP A 1150 -9.17 26.92 46.33
N ASP A 1151 -9.14 25.75 46.97
CA ASP A 1151 -8.56 25.56 48.30
C ASP A 1151 -7.05 25.83 48.29
N GLU A 1152 -6.56 26.71 49.17
CA GLU A 1152 -5.16 27.18 49.17
C GLU A 1152 -4.16 26.04 49.46
N GLU A 1153 -4.57 25.04 50.25
CA GLU A 1153 -3.75 23.86 50.50
C GLU A 1153 -3.57 23.00 49.23
N VAL A 1154 -4.59 22.99 48.36
CA VAL A 1154 -4.59 22.28 47.08
C VAL A 1154 -3.79 23.04 46.02
N LYS A 1155 -3.90 24.38 45.98
CA LYS A 1155 -3.06 25.24 45.12
C LYS A 1155 -1.57 25.14 45.43
N THR A 1156 -1.23 24.93 46.71
CA THR A 1156 0.16 24.80 47.16
C THR A 1156 0.80 23.46 46.78
N ARG A 1157 0.00 22.39 46.68
CA ARG A 1157 0.48 21.06 46.22
C ARG A 1157 0.45 20.87 44.69
N LEU A 1158 -0.27 21.74 43.97
CA LEU A 1158 -0.34 21.75 42.50
C LEU A 1158 0.74 22.59 41.82
N ARG A 1159 1.39 23.51 42.56
CA ARG A 1159 2.62 24.20 42.13
C ARG A 1159 3.83 23.33 42.44
#